data_AF-A0A6F9BJL8-F1
#
_entry.id   AF-A0A6F9BJL8-F1
#
_cell.length_a   1.000
_cell.length_b   1.000
_cell.length_c   1.000
_cell.angle_alpha   90.00
_cell.angle_beta   90.00
_cell.angle_gamma   90.00
#
_symmetry.space_group_name_H-M   'P 1'
#
loop_
_entity.id
_entity.type
_entity.pdbx_description
1 polymer ?
#
loop_
_entity_poly.entity_id
_entity_poly.type
_entity_poly.pdbx_seq_one_letter_code
_entity_poly.pdbx_strand_id
1 'polypeptide(L)'
;MEMELPPRPKLFDFHGVSMTHYFTDNWENIQNFQARPDDILIATYPKAGTTWVSYILDLLHFGQTAPERQTSLPIYERVPFLESDFHILPPGTELADKLSTSPRLIKTHLPVQLVPKSFWEQNCRVVYVARNAKDNAVSYFHFDRMNQADPEPGDWNNFLQRFIDGKMVFGPWHDHVTGWWERKQTHSKLHYLFYEDMVEDTGRELDRLCSFLGLSPSAEEKERVRGGVQFDNMKKNNMANYSTVSIMDFKISPFMRKGILLRKSRMELPPRPKLFDFHGVSMTNYFTDNWDNVQNFQARPDDILIATYPKAGTTWVSYILDLLYFGQTDPERQTPIFEKVPFLELLIPLYPPGVEVLDNLTTSPRLIKTHLPVQFLPKSFWEQNCRIVYVARNAKDNAVSYFHFDRMNQAQPEPGDWNNFLQRFMDGKMVFGSWYDHVTGWWEKKQTHSKILYLFYEDMVEDTGRELDRLCSFLGLSTSAEEKERVRGGVQFDTMKKNTMANYSKDLVMDFKISPFMRKGKVGDWKNHFTVAQSEQFDEDYKKKMKNTTVQFRTMELPPRPKLFDFHGVSMTNYFTDNWDNVQNFQARPDDILIATYPKAGLSTSAEEKERVRGGVQFDTMKKNTMANYSKDLVMDFKISPFMRKGTTWVSYILDLLYFGQTDPERQTPIFEKVPFLELLIPLYPPGVEVLDNLTTSPRLIKTHLPVQLLPKSFWEQNCRIVYVARNAKDNAVSYFHFDRMNQAQPEPGDWNNFLQRFMDGKMVFGSWYDHVTGWWEKKQTHSKILYLFYEDMVEDTGRELDRLCSFLGLSPSAEERERVRGGVQFDNMKKNNMANYSKDLVMDFKISPFMRK
;
A
#
# COMPACT_ATOMS: atom_id res chain seq x y z
N MET A 1 -48.81 23.86 -24.15
CA MET A 1 -48.38 25.10 -23.47
C MET A 1 -47.32 24.70 -22.47
N GLU A 2 -46.08 25.15 -22.65
CA GLU A 2 -45.16 25.22 -21.52
C GLU A 2 -45.73 26.27 -20.56
N MET A 3 -45.92 25.90 -19.30
CA MET A 3 -46.47 26.79 -18.29
C MET A 3 -45.32 27.66 -17.82
N GLU A 4 -45.31 28.94 -18.19
CA GLU A 4 -44.29 29.88 -17.70
C GLU A 4 -44.32 29.88 -16.17
N LEU A 5 -43.16 29.54 -15.56
CA LEU A 5 -43.05 29.52 -14.11
C LEU A 5 -43.13 30.96 -13.58
N PRO A 6 -43.84 31.21 -12.46
CA PRO A 6 -43.97 32.55 -11.90
C PRO A 6 -42.60 33.13 -11.52
N PRO A 7 -42.45 34.46 -11.52
CA PRO A 7 -41.21 35.11 -11.12
C PRO A 7 -40.88 34.80 -9.65
N ARG A 8 -39.59 34.62 -9.35
CA ARG A 8 -39.11 34.33 -7.99
C ARG A 8 -39.62 35.37 -6.97
N PRO A 9 -40.04 34.93 -5.77
CA PRO A 9 -40.59 35.82 -4.76
C PRO A 9 -39.53 36.75 -4.17
N LYS A 10 -40.00 37.86 -3.57
CA LYS A 10 -39.17 38.75 -2.76
C LYS A 10 -39.36 38.44 -1.27
N LEU A 11 -38.29 38.62 -0.49
CA LEU A 11 -38.36 38.61 0.97
C LEU A 11 -39.10 39.83 1.49
N PHE A 12 -39.88 39.65 2.54
CA PHE A 12 -40.41 40.72 3.39
C PHE A 12 -40.39 40.30 4.86
N ASP A 13 -40.54 41.26 5.77
CA ASP A 13 -40.66 40.95 7.20
C ASP A 13 -42.07 40.46 7.54
N PHE A 14 -42.14 39.30 8.17
CA PHE A 14 -43.37 38.69 8.64
C PHE A 14 -43.19 38.29 10.10
N HIS A 15 -43.80 39.07 11.01
CA HIS A 15 -43.68 38.91 12.45
C HIS A 15 -42.20 38.87 12.95
N GLY A 16 -41.31 39.70 12.36
CA GLY A 16 -39.88 39.72 12.71
C GLY A 16 -39.06 38.61 12.05
N VAL A 17 -39.61 37.87 11.09
CA VAL A 17 -38.95 36.79 10.36
C VAL A 17 -38.99 37.09 8.86
N SER A 18 -37.87 36.97 8.17
CA SER A 18 -37.83 37.10 6.71
C SER A 18 -38.55 35.92 6.03
N MET A 19 -39.60 36.21 5.26
CA MET A 19 -40.50 35.23 4.62
C MET A 19 -40.82 35.59 3.17
N THR A 20 -41.52 34.69 2.47
CA THR A 20 -42.11 34.90 1.13
C THR A 20 -43.59 34.52 1.13
N HIS A 21 -44.37 35.06 0.19
CA HIS A 21 -45.82 34.86 0.09
C HIS A 21 -46.26 33.38 0.09
N TYR A 22 -45.51 32.51 -0.61
CA TYR A 22 -45.67 31.04 -0.59
C TYR A 22 -45.62 30.34 0.79
N PHE A 23 -45.24 31.05 1.86
CA PHE A 23 -45.23 30.54 3.24
C PHE A 23 -46.11 31.34 4.20
N THR A 24 -46.84 32.34 3.70
CA THR A 24 -47.64 33.29 4.51
C THR A 24 -49.06 33.51 4.00
N ASP A 25 -49.36 33.24 2.73
CA ASP A 25 -50.68 33.53 2.17
C ASP A 25 -51.78 32.64 2.79
N ASN A 26 -51.40 31.41 3.18
CA ASN A 26 -52.25 30.47 3.91
C ASN A 26 -52.15 30.60 5.46
N TRP A 27 -51.62 31.71 5.99
CA TRP A 27 -51.28 31.85 7.43
C TRP A 27 -52.46 31.66 8.39
N GLU A 28 -53.66 32.13 8.05
CA GLU A 28 -54.85 31.96 8.90
C GLU A 28 -55.16 30.47 9.13
N ASN A 29 -55.06 29.64 8.09
CA ASN A 29 -55.25 28.19 8.20
C ASN A 29 -54.10 27.52 8.96
N ILE A 30 -52.88 28.02 8.84
CA ILE A 30 -51.72 27.52 9.61
C ILE A 30 -51.94 27.80 11.10
N GLN A 31 -52.32 29.02 11.48
CA GLN A 31 -52.60 29.37 12.88
C GLN A 31 -53.76 28.58 13.48
N ASN A 32 -54.81 28.33 12.69
CA ASN A 32 -56.00 27.59 13.10
C ASN A 32 -55.86 26.06 12.95
N PHE A 33 -54.73 25.55 12.47
CA PHE A 33 -54.52 24.12 12.21
C PHE A 33 -54.71 23.27 13.48
N GLN A 34 -55.47 22.18 13.36
CA GLN A 34 -55.79 21.29 14.47
C GLN A 34 -54.89 20.05 14.44
N ALA A 35 -53.83 20.06 15.24
CA ALA A 35 -53.01 18.89 15.51
C ALA A 35 -53.80 17.81 16.27
N ARG A 36 -53.44 16.53 16.07
CA ARG A 36 -53.93 15.37 16.83
C ARG A 36 -52.90 14.96 17.89
N PRO A 37 -53.30 14.35 19.02
CA PRO A 37 -52.35 13.90 20.08
C PRO A 37 -51.23 12.96 19.60
N ASP A 38 -51.47 12.21 18.52
CA ASP A 38 -50.54 11.26 17.92
C ASP A 38 -49.67 11.86 16.81
N ASP A 39 -49.96 13.07 16.32
CA ASP A 39 -49.19 13.72 15.24
C ASP A 39 -47.70 13.86 15.60
N ILE A 40 -46.84 13.70 14.58
CA ILE A 40 -45.40 13.90 14.68
C ILE A 40 -44.99 15.05 13.79
N LEU A 41 -44.48 16.12 14.41
CA LEU A 41 -43.97 17.30 13.71
C LEU A 41 -42.46 17.16 13.46
N ILE A 42 -42.04 17.30 12.20
CA ILE A 42 -40.63 17.28 11.78
C ILE A 42 -40.19 18.72 11.48
N ALA A 43 -39.49 19.34 12.41
CA ALA A 43 -39.05 20.72 12.30
C ALA A 43 -37.57 20.79 11.89
N THR A 44 -37.22 21.72 10.99
CA THR A 44 -35.85 21.88 10.49
C THR A 44 -35.63 23.27 9.96
N TYR A 45 -34.42 23.82 10.02
CA TYR A 45 -34.07 24.92 9.12
C TYR A 45 -34.01 24.41 7.66
N PRO A 46 -34.32 25.24 6.62
CA PRO A 46 -34.18 24.84 5.23
C PRO A 46 -32.84 24.15 4.94
N LYS A 47 -32.89 22.97 4.32
CA LYS A 47 -31.74 22.11 3.98
C LYS A 47 -30.92 21.56 5.17
N ALA A 48 -31.47 21.55 6.38
CA ALA A 48 -30.85 20.88 7.54
C ALA A 48 -30.98 19.34 7.54
N GLY A 49 -31.83 18.73 6.69
CA GLY A 49 -31.96 17.26 6.61
C GLY A 49 -33.40 16.73 6.50
N THR A 50 -34.38 17.62 6.38
CA THR A 50 -35.83 17.37 6.45
C THR A 50 -36.31 16.14 5.69
N THR A 51 -35.94 16.00 4.40
CA THR A 51 -36.35 14.86 3.56
C THR A 51 -35.82 13.52 4.06
N TRP A 52 -34.64 13.52 4.68
CA TRP A 52 -34.00 12.30 5.18
C TRP A 52 -34.76 11.77 6.40
N VAL A 53 -35.00 12.64 7.40
CA VAL A 53 -35.81 12.29 8.58
C VAL A 53 -37.27 12.01 8.21
N SER A 54 -37.86 12.76 7.27
CA SER A 54 -39.21 12.46 6.74
C SER A 54 -39.30 11.03 6.20
N TYR A 55 -38.30 10.59 5.42
CA TYR A 55 -38.32 9.24 4.87
C TYR A 55 -37.98 8.16 5.90
N ILE A 56 -37.09 8.44 6.86
CA ILE A 56 -36.86 7.54 8.02
C ILE A 56 -38.17 7.28 8.76
N LEU A 57 -38.92 8.32 9.13
CA LEU A 57 -40.16 8.17 9.90
C LEU A 57 -41.28 7.49 9.10
N ASP A 58 -41.41 7.82 7.81
CA ASP A 58 -42.36 7.18 6.89
C ASP A 58 -42.07 5.67 6.71
N LEU A 59 -40.79 5.28 6.61
CA LEU A 59 -40.39 3.88 6.56
C LEU A 59 -40.59 3.14 7.90
N LEU A 60 -40.31 3.81 9.03
CA LEU A 60 -40.49 3.21 10.37
C LEU A 60 -41.96 2.99 10.73
N HIS A 61 -42.85 3.92 10.38
CA HIS A 61 -44.29 3.79 10.69
C HIS A 61 -45.08 3.00 9.64
N PHE A 62 -44.75 3.11 8.35
CA PHE A 62 -45.59 2.58 7.25
C PHE A 62 -44.87 1.60 6.34
N GLY A 63 -43.56 1.40 6.49
CA GLY A 63 -42.76 0.57 5.59
C GLY A 63 -43.10 -0.92 5.60
N GLN A 64 -43.84 -1.42 6.60
CA GLN A 64 -44.41 -2.77 6.59
C GLN A 64 -45.90 -2.81 6.23
N THR A 65 -46.68 -1.85 6.74
CA THR A 65 -48.15 -1.86 6.68
C THR A 65 -48.71 -1.29 5.38
N ALA A 66 -47.94 -0.43 4.69
CA ALA A 66 -48.31 0.22 3.44
C ALA A 66 -47.05 0.50 2.57
N PRO A 67 -46.27 -0.54 2.19
CA PRO A 67 -44.99 -0.37 1.48
C PRO A 67 -45.15 0.28 0.10
N GLU A 68 -46.30 0.11 -0.56
CA GLU A 68 -46.64 0.69 -1.87
C GLU A 68 -46.65 2.23 -1.85
N ARG A 69 -46.86 2.86 -0.68
CA ARG A 69 -46.73 4.32 -0.52
C ARG A 69 -45.36 4.84 -0.99
N GLN A 70 -44.31 4.04 -0.84
CA GLN A 70 -42.94 4.43 -1.18
C GLN A 70 -42.68 4.56 -2.69
N THR A 71 -43.52 3.93 -3.51
CA THR A 71 -43.43 3.90 -4.98
C THR A 71 -44.61 4.59 -5.69
N SER A 72 -45.70 4.89 -4.99
CA SER A 72 -46.93 5.46 -5.54
C SER A 72 -47.21 6.93 -5.18
N LEU A 73 -46.73 7.41 -4.02
CA LEU A 73 -47.02 8.76 -3.53
C LEU A 73 -45.74 9.54 -3.25
N PRO A 74 -45.57 10.78 -3.72
CA PRO A 74 -44.40 11.60 -3.40
C PRO A 74 -44.27 11.97 -1.91
N ILE A 75 -43.04 12.09 -1.39
CA ILE A 75 -42.74 12.36 0.03
C ILE A 75 -43.30 13.70 0.54
N TYR A 76 -43.67 14.65 -0.32
CA TYR A 76 -44.36 15.89 0.07
C TYR A 76 -45.88 15.71 0.23
N GLU A 77 -46.48 14.66 -0.33
CA GLU A 77 -47.87 14.26 -0.05
C GLU A 77 -47.92 13.32 1.15
N ARG A 78 -46.92 12.44 1.32
CA ARG A 78 -46.83 11.53 2.50
C ARG A 78 -46.49 12.27 3.79
N VAL A 79 -45.72 13.36 3.68
CA VAL A 79 -45.26 14.20 4.79
C VAL A 79 -45.30 15.67 4.33
N PRO A 80 -46.43 16.37 4.40
CA PRO A 80 -46.56 17.74 3.88
C PRO A 80 -45.81 18.78 4.71
N PHE A 81 -45.31 19.81 4.03
CA PHE A 81 -44.90 21.06 4.68
C PHE A 81 -46.15 21.80 5.10
N LEU A 82 -46.34 22.08 6.38
CA LEU A 82 -47.56 22.70 6.89
C LEU A 82 -47.77 24.10 6.29
N GLU A 83 -46.67 24.85 6.18
CA GLU A 83 -46.65 26.24 5.74
C GLU A 83 -46.72 26.46 4.22
N SER A 84 -46.62 25.42 3.38
CA SER A 84 -46.50 25.63 1.93
C SER A 84 -47.82 25.99 1.27
N ASP A 85 -47.84 27.10 0.52
CA ASP A 85 -48.92 27.52 -0.37
C ASP A 85 -48.36 27.83 -1.78
N PHE A 86 -47.78 26.81 -2.42
CA PHE A 86 -47.33 26.92 -3.80
C PHE A 86 -48.54 26.68 -4.71
N HIS A 87 -49.03 27.67 -5.47
CA HIS A 87 -50.25 27.56 -6.28
C HIS A 87 -50.32 26.40 -7.32
N ILE A 88 -49.22 25.65 -7.50
CA ILE A 88 -49.13 24.43 -8.31
C ILE A 88 -49.40 23.12 -7.54
N LEU A 89 -49.59 23.20 -6.22
CA LEU A 89 -49.84 22.10 -5.29
C LEU A 89 -50.96 22.51 -4.31
N PRO A 90 -51.72 21.58 -3.71
CA PRO A 90 -52.66 21.92 -2.65
C PRO A 90 -51.92 22.50 -1.41
N PRO A 91 -52.54 23.42 -0.66
CA PRO A 91 -51.93 23.99 0.55
C PRO A 91 -51.54 22.94 1.59
N GLY A 92 -50.47 23.21 2.32
CA GLY A 92 -49.86 22.32 3.30
C GLY A 92 -50.81 21.82 4.39
N THR A 93 -51.66 22.71 4.88
CA THR A 93 -52.73 22.42 5.84
C THR A 93 -53.77 21.45 5.26
N GLU A 94 -54.18 21.64 4.00
CA GLU A 94 -55.14 20.78 3.32
C GLU A 94 -54.57 19.37 3.09
N LEU A 95 -53.31 19.27 2.70
CA LEU A 95 -52.59 17.99 2.59
C LEU A 95 -52.50 17.29 3.96
N ALA A 96 -52.16 18.02 5.02
CA ALA A 96 -52.04 17.48 6.38
C ALA A 96 -53.39 17.00 6.95
N ASP A 97 -54.50 17.65 6.63
CA ASP A 97 -55.83 17.21 7.07
C ASP A 97 -56.36 16.01 6.26
N LYS A 98 -55.98 15.90 4.99
CA LYS A 98 -56.29 14.74 4.13
C LYS A 98 -55.46 13.48 4.44
N LEU A 99 -54.45 13.55 5.31
CA LEU A 99 -53.71 12.37 5.74
C LEU A 99 -54.60 11.40 6.55
N SER A 100 -54.84 10.23 5.94
CA SER A 100 -55.56 9.10 6.54
C SER A 100 -54.71 8.24 7.50
N THR A 101 -53.41 8.55 7.65
CA THR A 101 -52.52 7.79 8.54
C THR A 101 -52.64 8.24 9.99
N SER A 102 -52.40 7.30 10.91
CA SER A 102 -52.11 7.53 12.32
C SER A 102 -50.75 6.87 12.63
N PRO A 103 -49.74 7.62 13.11
CA PRO A 103 -49.72 9.07 13.26
C PRO A 103 -49.80 9.82 11.92
N ARG A 104 -50.13 11.12 11.93
CA ARG A 104 -49.77 11.98 10.78
C ARG A 104 -48.31 12.41 10.92
N LEU A 105 -47.56 12.32 9.84
CA LEU A 105 -46.23 12.89 9.74
C LEU A 105 -46.35 14.24 9.04
N ILE A 106 -46.05 15.33 9.74
CA ILE A 106 -46.15 16.70 9.23
C ILE A 106 -44.77 17.33 9.37
N LYS A 107 -44.33 18.17 8.42
CA LYS A 107 -43.04 18.86 8.51
C LYS A 107 -43.18 20.37 8.43
N THR A 108 -42.17 21.09 8.95
CA THR A 108 -42.14 22.55 8.92
C THR A 108 -40.72 23.12 8.91
N HIS A 109 -40.60 24.29 8.29
CA HIS A 109 -39.47 25.20 8.37
C HIS A 109 -39.74 26.42 9.27
N LEU A 110 -40.90 26.49 9.93
CA LEU A 110 -41.24 27.61 10.80
C LEU A 110 -40.29 27.70 12.03
N PRO A 111 -39.80 28.90 12.37
CA PRO A 111 -39.23 29.19 13.68
C PRO A 111 -40.19 28.79 14.80
N VAL A 112 -39.64 28.38 15.95
CA VAL A 112 -40.42 27.74 17.02
C VAL A 112 -41.59 28.59 17.55
N GLN A 113 -41.45 29.92 17.51
CA GLN A 113 -42.47 30.89 17.93
C GLN A 113 -43.64 31.04 16.94
N LEU A 114 -43.49 30.55 15.71
CA LEU A 114 -44.51 30.57 14.65
C LEU A 114 -45.23 29.21 14.48
N VAL A 115 -44.81 28.17 15.22
CA VAL A 115 -45.47 26.85 15.20
C VAL A 115 -46.88 26.94 15.82
N PRO A 116 -47.92 26.37 15.19
CA PRO A 116 -49.29 26.44 15.70
C PRO A 116 -49.44 25.90 17.12
N LYS A 117 -50.26 26.59 17.93
CA LYS A 117 -50.43 26.29 19.36
C LYS A 117 -50.92 24.88 19.64
N SER A 118 -51.75 24.34 18.75
CA SER A 118 -52.33 23.00 18.85
C SER A 118 -51.28 21.89 19.00
N PHE A 119 -50.11 21.97 18.35
CA PHE A 119 -49.03 20.98 18.53
C PHE A 119 -48.49 20.92 19.97
N TRP A 120 -48.49 22.07 20.66
CA TRP A 120 -48.04 22.18 22.04
C TRP A 120 -49.16 21.77 23.01
N GLU A 121 -50.38 22.23 22.76
CA GLU A 121 -51.59 21.94 23.56
C GLU A 121 -51.93 20.44 23.55
N GLN A 122 -51.82 19.77 22.40
CA GLN A 122 -52.02 18.33 22.26
C GLN A 122 -50.79 17.51 22.71
N ASN A 123 -49.70 18.17 23.11
CA ASN A 123 -48.44 17.55 23.51
C ASN A 123 -47.96 16.53 22.45
N CYS A 124 -47.88 16.96 21.19
CA CYS A 124 -47.42 16.14 20.08
C CYS A 124 -45.93 15.78 20.22
N ARG A 125 -45.48 14.73 19.51
CA ARG A 125 -44.05 14.45 19.37
C ARG A 125 -43.44 15.38 18.33
N VAL A 126 -42.26 15.92 18.62
CA VAL A 126 -41.55 16.80 17.69
C VAL A 126 -40.13 16.28 17.49
N VAL A 127 -39.69 16.18 16.24
CA VAL A 127 -38.32 15.83 15.85
C VAL A 127 -37.69 17.04 15.19
N TYR A 128 -36.65 17.61 15.80
CA TYR A 128 -35.89 18.73 15.24
C TYR A 128 -34.54 18.29 14.68
N VAL A 129 -34.23 18.66 13.44
CA VAL A 129 -32.91 18.43 12.83
C VAL A 129 -32.11 19.73 12.74
N ALA A 130 -31.00 19.78 13.47
CA ALA A 130 -29.96 20.80 13.28
C ALA A 130 -28.90 20.31 12.29
N ARG A 131 -28.21 21.26 11.64
CA ARG A 131 -27.10 20.98 10.73
C ARG A 131 -26.08 22.10 10.82
N ASN A 132 -24.79 21.80 10.66
CA ASN A 132 -23.73 22.79 10.67
C ASN A 132 -24.03 23.97 9.72
N ALA A 133 -23.93 25.20 10.22
CA ALA A 133 -24.28 26.42 9.49
C ALA A 133 -23.58 26.55 8.12
N LYS A 134 -22.31 26.14 8.01
CA LYS A 134 -21.53 26.23 6.75
C LYS A 134 -22.05 25.24 5.71
N ASP A 135 -22.24 24.00 6.12
CA ASP A 135 -22.79 22.92 5.28
C ASP A 135 -24.24 23.23 4.89
N ASN A 136 -24.99 23.85 5.81
CA ASN A 136 -26.34 24.34 5.55
C ASN A 136 -26.32 25.46 4.50
N ALA A 137 -25.47 26.48 4.64
CA ALA A 137 -25.38 27.60 3.69
C ALA A 137 -25.01 27.13 2.26
N VAL A 138 -23.99 26.28 2.13
CA VAL A 138 -23.63 25.66 0.83
C VAL A 138 -24.80 24.82 0.30
N SER A 139 -25.47 24.07 1.17
CA SER A 139 -26.59 23.24 0.75
C SER A 139 -27.82 24.06 0.32
N TYR A 140 -28.00 25.24 0.89
CA TYR A 140 -29.11 26.16 0.64
C TYR A 140 -28.88 26.95 -0.65
N PHE A 141 -27.69 27.52 -0.88
CA PHE A 141 -27.33 28.20 -2.14
C PHE A 141 -27.62 27.36 -3.39
N HIS A 142 -27.15 26.12 -3.41
CA HIS A 142 -27.41 25.20 -4.51
C HIS A 142 -28.86 24.69 -4.58
N PHE A 143 -29.66 24.87 -3.53
CA PHE A 143 -31.09 24.57 -3.54
C PHE A 143 -31.87 25.74 -4.15
N ASP A 144 -31.63 26.97 -3.70
CA ASP A 144 -32.26 28.18 -4.25
C ASP A 144 -31.99 28.31 -5.75
N ARG A 145 -30.77 27.98 -6.20
CA ARG A 145 -30.40 28.01 -7.63
C ARG A 145 -31.27 27.12 -8.51
N MET A 146 -31.84 26.04 -7.97
CA MET A 146 -32.75 25.14 -8.70
C MET A 146 -34.22 25.34 -8.32
N ASN A 147 -34.53 25.82 -7.11
CA ASN A 147 -35.90 26.02 -6.62
C ASN A 147 -36.42 27.43 -6.97
N GLN A 148 -37.43 27.53 -7.82
CA GLN A 148 -38.03 28.81 -8.21
C GLN A 148 -38.96 29.41 -7.15
N ALA A 149 -39.34 28.65 -6.13
CA ALA A 149 -40.14 29.16 -5.01
C ALA A 149 -39.32 29.94 -3.95
N ASP A 150 -37.99 29.99 -4.07
CA ASP A 150 -37.12 30.82 -3.24
C ASP A 150 -36.66 32.09 -3.97
N PRO A 151 -36.33 33.18 -3.26
CA PRO A 151 -35.71 34.37 -3.83
C PRO A 151 -34.45 34.06 -4.64
N GLU A 152 -34.11 34.91 -5.62
CA GLU A 152 -32.92 34.70 -6.45
C GLU A 152 -31.64 34.61 -5.58
N PRO A 153 -30.85 33.52 -5.65
CA PRO A 153 -29.63 33.37 -4.88
C PRO A 153 -28.52 34.34 -5.26
N GLY A 154 -28.41 34.71 -6.54
CA GLY A 154 -27.27 35.48 -7.05
C GLY A 154 -25.96 34.67 -7.04
N ASP A 155 -24.83 35.34 -6.88
CA ASP A 155 -23.54 34.66 -6.68
C ASP A 155 -23.36 34.19 -5.22
N TRP A 156 -22.36 33.32 -5.01
CA TRP A 156 -22.08 32.71 -3.72
C TRP A 156 -21.73 33.71 -2.61
N ASN A 157 -21.02 34.81 -2.92
CA ASN A 157 -20.58 35.75 -1.90
C ASN A 157 -21.77 36.59 -1.41
N ASN A 158 -22.59 37.07 -2.34
CA ASN A 158 -23.84 37.77 -2.01
C ASN A 158 -24.82 36.85 -1.27
N PHE A 159 -24.97 35.60 -1.69
CA PHE A 159 -25.77 34.61 -0.96
C PHE A 159 -25.26 34.40 0.48
N LEU A 160 -23.96 34.15 0.64
CA LEU A 160 -23.34 33.88 1.94
C LEU A 160 -23.48 35.08 2.88
N GLN A 161 -23.35 36.31 2.36
CA GLN A 161 -23.56 37.51 3.17
C GLN A 161 -25.02 37.62 3.64
N ARG A 162 -26.02 37.35 2.78
CA ARG A 162 -27.43 37.30 3.21
C ARG A 162 -27.69 36.23 4.27
N PHE A 163 -27.04 35.07 4.15
CA PHE A 163 -27.12 34.00 5.14
C PHE A 163 -26.54 34.42 6.51
N ILE A 164 -25.40 35.13 6.51
CA ILE A 164 -24.77 35.69 7.71
C ILE A 164 -25.64 36.81 8.33
N ASP A 165 -26.19 37.68 7.49
CA ASP A 165 -27.12 38.76 7.89
C ASP A 165 -28.49 38.24 8.37
N GLY A 166 -28.76 36.94 8.27
CA GLY A 166 -30.06 36.35 8.60
C GLY A 166 -31.20 36.68 7.62
N LYS A 167 -30.88 37.25 6.45
CA LYS A 167 -31.81 37.63 5.37
C LYS A 167 -32.14 36.44 4.46
N MET A 168 -32.61 35.36 5.09
CA MET A 168 -33.03 34.11 4.45
C MET A 168 -34.52 33.88 4.68
N VAL A 169 -35.15 33.02 3.88
CA VAL A 169 -36.50 32.55 4.20
C VAL A 169 -36.43 31.78 5.53
N PHE A 170 -37.42 31.99 6.40
CA PHE A 170 -37.45 31.51 7.79
C PHE A 170 -36.42 32.17 8.73
N GLY A 171 -35.83 33.29 8.31
CA GLY A 171 -35.02 34.18 9.15
C GLY A 171 -33.60 33.68 9.45
N PRO A 172 -32.97 34.20 10.52
CA PRO A 172 -31.58 33.85 10.85
C PRO A 172 -31.42 32.38 11.25
N TRP A 173 -30.45 31.69 10.62
CA TRP A 173 -30.11 30.29 10.95
C TRP A 173 -29.82 30.10 12.45
N HIS A 174 -29.12 31.05 13.07
CA HIS A 174 -28.77 31.01 14.49
C HIS A 174 -30.04 30.97 15.36
N ASP A 175 -30.88 31.98 15.24
CA ASP A 175 -32.06 32.17 16.10
C ASP A 175 -33.09 31.06 15.91
N HIS A 176 -33.20 30.53 14.69
CA HIS A 176 -34.00 29.34 14.42
C HIS A 176 -33.45 28.11 15.17
N VAL A 177 -32.15 27.82 15.03
CA VAL A 177 -31.52 26.63 15.64
C VAL A 177 -31.47 26.71 17.17
N THR A 178 -31.24 27.90 17.74
CA THR A 178 -31.23 28.12 19.20
C THR A 178 -32.62 28.13 19.79
N GLY A 179 -33.61 28.79 19.18
CA GLY A 179 -35.00 28.79 19.70
C GLY A 179 -35.59 27.38 19.78
N TRP A 180 -35.32 26.54 18.78
CA TRP A 180 -35.69 25.13 18.80
C TRP A 180 -34.92 24.31 19.88
N TRP A 181 -33.69 24.70 20.22
CA TRP A 181 -32.89 24.09 21.30
C TRP A 181 -33.34 24.54 22.69
N GLU A 182 -33.77 25.78 22.86
CA GLU A 182 -34.39 26.27 24.09
C GLU A 182 -35.74 25.57 24.34
N ARG A 183 -36.54 25.39 23.27
CA ARG A 183 -37.78 24.59 23.34
C ARG A 183 -37.51 23.13 23.71
N LYS A 184 -36.39 22.54 23.28
CA LYS A 184 -35.98 21.18 23.71
C LYS A 184 -35.85 21.04 25.22
N GLN A 185 -35.44 22.11 25.92
CA GLN A 185 -35.30 22.09 27.39
C GLN A 185 -36.66 22.14 28.11
N THR A 186 -37.69 22.69 27.46
CA THR A 186 -39.02 22.91 28.07
C THR A 186 -40.09 21.93 27.60
N HIS A 187 -39.94 21.31 26.41
CA HIS A 187 -40.85 20.31 25.86
C HIS A 187 -40.23 18.90 25.91
N SER A 188 -40.74 18.04 26.79
CA SER A 188 -40.19 16.69 27.01
C SER A 188 -40.33 15.78 25.79
N LYS A 189 -41.42 15.93 25.02
CA LYS A 189 -41.66 15.21 23.75
C LYS A 189 -41.02 15.87 22.52
N LEU A 190 -39.95 16.67 22.70
CA LEU A 190 -39.09 17.12 21.60
C LEU A 190 -37.81 16.27 21.59
N HIS A 191 -37.47 15.70 20.44
CA HIS A 191 -36.19 15.04 20.18
C HIS A 191 -35.36 15.90 19.23
N TYR A 192 -34.14 16.23 19.63
CA TYR A 192 -33.25 17.12 18.89
C TYR A 192 -32.04 16.31 18.44
N LEU A 193 -31.80 16.25 17.13
CA LEU A 193 -30.72 15.48 16.52
C LEU A 193 -29.96 16.30 15.48
N PHE A 194 -28.69 15.93 15.28
CA PHE A 194 -27.79 16.60 14.36
C PHE A 194 -27.66 15.78 13.07
N TYR A 195 -27.75 16.46 11.93
CA TYR A 195 -27.55 15.87 10.61
C TYR A 195 -26.18 15.17 10.52
N GLU A 196 -25.16 15.75 11.14
CA GLU A 196 -23.81 15.22 11.18
C GLU A 196 -23.74 13.85 11.89
N ASP A 197 -24.48 13.68 13.01
CA ASP A 197 -24.55 12.41 13.74
C ASP A 197 -25.26 11.33 12.89
N MET A 198 -26.28 11.72 12.12
CA MET A 198 -26.97 10.80 11.20
C MET A 198 -26.09 10.31 10.05
N VAL A 199 -25.14 11.13 9.56
CA VAL A 199 -24.16 10.71 8.54
C VAL A 199 -23.02 9.91 9.15
N GLU A 200 -22.63 10.20 10.38
CA GLU A 200 -21.60 9.46 11.13
C GLU A 200 -22.07 8.04 11.47
N ASP A 201 -23.23 7.90 12.10
CA ASP A 201 -23.82 6.61 12.43
C ASP A 201 -25.35 6.65 12.32
N THR A 202 -25.84 6.37 11.12
CA THR A 202 -27.28 6.25 10.84
C THR A 202 -27.94 5.14 11.69
N GLY A 203 -27.21 4.11 12.11
CA GLY A 203 -27.76 3.02 12.94
C GLY A 203 -28.05 3.50 14.36
N ARG A 204 -27.07 4.14 15.00
CA ARG A 204 -27.22 4.76 16.34
C ARG A 204 -28.37 5.79 16.37
N GLU A 205 -28.45 6.66 15.37
CA GLU A 205 -29.52 7.67 15.33
C GLU A 205 -30.90 7.07 15.00
N LEU A 206 -30.97 5.97 14.22
CA LEU A 206 -32.20 5.18 14.08
C LEU A 206 -32.63 4.58 15.42
N ASP A 207 -31.72 4.03 16.22
CA ASP A 207 -32.04 3.46 17.53
C ASP A 207 -32.54 4.53 18.53
N ARG A 208 -31.91 5.71 18.53
CA ARG A 208 -32.35 6.87 19.33
C ARG A 208 -33.74 7.36 18.91
N LEU A 209 -34.03 7.42 17.61
CA LEU A 209 -35.35 7.74 17.09
C LEU A 209 -36.39 6.68 17.47
N CYS A 210 -36.09 5.40 17.30
CA CYS A 210 -36.99 4.31 17.69
C CYS A 210 -37.34 4.39 19.19
N SER A 211 -36.33 4.58 20.04
CA SER A 211 -36.51 4.74 21.50
C SER A 211 -37.42 5.93 21.84
N PHE A 212 -37.18 7.10 21.22
CA PHE A 212 -38.01 8.30 21.43
C PHE A 212 -39.46 8.14 20.96
N LEU A 213 -39.66 7.45 19.84
CA LEU A 213 -40.99 7.21 19.27
C LEU A 213 -41.75 6.12 20.03
N GLY A 214 -41.06 5.26 20.78
CA GLY A 214 -41.63 4.06 21.39
C GLY A 214 -41.81 2.91 20.39
N LEU A 215 -40.99 2.87 19.33
CA LEU A 215 -40.99 1.83 18.31
C LEU A 215 -39.92 0.78 18.63
N SER A 216 -40.24 -0.50 18.42
CA SER A 216 -39.31 -1.63 18.59
C SER A 216 -39.20 -2.44 17.30
N PRO A 217 -38.69 -1.85 16.19
CA PRO A 217 -38.59 -2.56 14.92
C PRO A 217 -37.58 -3.71 14.98
N SER A 218 -37.84 -4.78 14.22
CA SER A 218 -36.94 -5.92 14.11
C SER A 218 -35.59 -5.55 13.49
N ALA A 219 -34.58 -6.41 13.64
CA ALA A 219 -33.26 -6.19 13.03
C ALA A 219 -33.34 -6.08 11.49
N GLU A 220 -34.21 -6.87 10.85
CA GLU A 220 -34.47 -6.83 9.42
C GLU A 220 -35.14 -5.50 8.99
N GLU A 221 -36.10 -5.02 9.78
CA GLU A 221 -36.72 -3.70 9.54
C GLU A 221 -35.69 -2.58 9.65
N LYS A 222 -34.85 -2.58 10.70
CA LYS A 222 -33.80 -1.57 10.89
C LYS A 222 -32.82 -1.56 9.72
N GLU A 223 -32.33 -2.71 9.28
CA GLU A 223 -31.39 -2.78 8.16
C GLU A 223 -32.06 -2.40 6.82
N ARG A 224 -33.34 -2.75 6.63
CA ARG A 224 -34.14 -2.31 5.46
C ARG A 224 -34.34 -0.79 5.46
N VAL A 225 -34.64 -0.18 6.60
CA VAL A 225 -34.74 1.29 6.74
C VAL A 225 -33.37 1.90 6.43
N ARG A 226 -32.31 1.44 7.09
CA ARG A 226 -30.92 1.91 6.90
C ARG A 226 -30.47 1.82 5.44
N GLY A 227 -30.79 0.73 4.74
CA GLY A 227 -30.53 0.56 3.32
C GLY A 227 -31.36 1.51 2.44
N GLY A 228 -32.66 1.65 2.70
CA GLY A 228 -33.56 2.53 1.97
C GLY A 228 -33.18 4.01 2.07
N VAL A 229 -32.70 4.45 3.24
CA VAL A 229 -32.35 5.85 3.52
C VAL A 229 -30.91 6.23 3.14
N GLN A 230 -30.18 5.36 2.44
CA GLN A 230 -28.89 5.74 1.85
C GLN A 230 -29.08 6.77 0.73
N PHE A 231 -28.24 7.81 0.69
CA PHE A 231 -28.32 8.89 -0.31
C PHE A 231 -28.39 8.39 -1.75
N ASP A 232 -27.61 7.37 -2.11
CA ASP A 232 -27.56 6.85 -3.48
C ASP A 232 -28.84 6.05 -3.87
N ASN A 233 -29.61 5.57 -2.89
CA ASN A 233 -30.91 4.93 -3.08
C ASN A 233 -32.03 5.97 -3.10
N MET A 234 -32.09 6.85 -2.09
CA MET A 234 -33.06 7.95 -2.03
C MET A 234 -32.97 8.87 -3.27
N LYS A 235 -31.77 9.13 -3.79
CA LYS A 235 -31.56 9.93 -5.00
C LYS A 235 -32.16 9.29 -6.26
N LYS A 236 -32.22 7.95 -6.33
CA LYS A 236 -32.83 7.21 -7.46
C LYS A 236 -34.35 7.09 -7.33
N ASN A 237 -34.89 7.18 -6.11
CA ASN A 237 -36.33 7.13 -5.88
C ASN A 237 -36.97 8.49 -6.21
N ASN A 238 -37.72 8.56 -7.33
CA ASN A 238 -38.47 9.73 -7.76
C ASN A 238 -39.55 10.18 -6.74
N MET A 239 -40.07 9.26 -5.92
CA MET A 239 -41.00 9.58 -4.83
C MET A 239 -40.31 10.17 -3.60
N ALA A 240 -38.98 10.15 -3.50
CA ALA A 240 -38.22 10.69 -2.36
C ALA A 240 -37.32 11.89 -2.71
N ASN A 241 -36.94 12.05 -3.99
CA ASN A 241 -35.97 13.06 -4.46
C ASN A 241 -36.60 14.36 -5.01
N TYR A 242 -37.93 14.50 -4.93
CA TYR A 242 -38.72 15.63 -5.44
C TYR A 242 -38.70 15.84 -6.98
N SER A 243 -38.25 14.86 -7.79
CA SER A 243 -38.19 15.00 -9.25
C SER A 243 -39.55 15.09 -9.96
N THR A 244 -40.66 14.97 -9.22
CA THR A 244 -42.03 15.16 -9.71
C THR A 244 -42.51 16.61 -9.62
N VAL A 245 -41.76 17.52 -8.98
CA VAL A 245 -42.18 18.89 -8.71
C VAL A 245 -41.61 19.86 -9.75
N SER A 246 -42.49 20.59 -10.44
CA SER A 246 -42.15 21.44 -11.61
C SER A 246 -41.36 22.72 -11.29
N ILE A 247 -41.39 23.23 -10.06
CA ILE A 247 -40.61 24.42 -9.64
C ILE A 247 -39.11 24.14 -9.41
N MET A 248 -38.64 22.89 -9.53
CA MET A 248 -37.25 22.52 -9.33
C MET A 248 -36.55 22.15 -10.65
N ASP A 249 -35.54 22.94 -11.06
CA ASP A 249 -34.70 22.63 -12.22
C ASP A 249 -33.48 21.77 -11.83
N PHE A 250 -33.67 20.45 -11.97
CA PHE A 250 -32.63 19.43 -11.72
C PHE A 250 -31.43 19.51 -12.67
N LYS A 251 -31.47 20.31 -13.76
CA LYS A 251 -30.31 20.57 -14.62
C LYS A 251 -29.30 21.49 -13.96
N ILE A 252 -29.75 22.40 -13.07
CA ILE A 252 -28.89 23.37 -12.38
C ILE A 252 -28.14 22.71 -11.21
N SER A 253 -28.82 21.82 -10.48
CA SER A 253 -28.21 20.99 -9.43
C SER A 253 -29.07 19.75 -9.17
N PRO A 254 -28.48 18.59 -8.84
CA PRO A 254 -29.24 17.50 -8.24
C PRO A 254 -29.74 17.89 -6.84
N PHE A 255 -30.98 17.51 -6.49
CA PHE A 255 -31.59 17.78 -5.18
C PHE A 255 -30.87 17.07 -4.03
N MET A 256 -30.56 15.79 -4.20
CA MET A 256 -29.70 15.02 -3.28
C MET A 256 -28.25 15.07 -3.77
N ARG A 257 -27.48 16.01 -3.22
CA ARG A 257 -26.02 15.99 -3.29
C ARG A 257 -25.50 15.12 -2.14
N LYS A 258 -24.62 14.17 -2.47
CA LYS A 258 -23.91 13.38 -1.45
C LYS A 258 -23.08 14.35 -0.63
N GLY A 259 -23.45 14.54 0.63
CA GLY A 259 -22.65 15.32 1.56
C GLY A 259 -21.30 14.63 1.71
N ILE A 260 -20.25 15.19 1.10
CA ILE A 260 -18.92 15.03 1.67
C ILE A 260 -19.01 15.76 3.00
N LEU A 261 -19.05 15.02 4.11
CA LEU A 261 -18.99 15.61 5.45
C LEU A 261 -17.79 16.56 5.49
N LEU A 262 -18.06 17.87 5.56
CA LEU A 262 -17.01 18.85 5.82
C LEU A 262 -16.48 18.74 7.26
N ARG A 263 -17.00 17.81 8.07
CA ARG A 263 -16.32 17.29 9.28
C ARG A 263 -14.94 16.68 8.96
N LYS A 264 -14.67 16.23 7.71
CA LYS A 264 -13.30 15.90 7.23
C LYS A 264 -12.46 17.13 6.82
N SER A 265 -12.98 18.35 6.95
CA SER A 265 -12.25 19.59 6.70
C SER A 265 -12.81 20.75 7.54
N ARG A 266 -12.22 20.96 8.72
CA ARG A 266 -12.52 22.01 9.72
C ARG A 266 -13.40 21.63 10.94
N MET A 267 -13.03 20.56 11.66
CA MET A 267 -12.24 20.90 12.86
C MET A 267 -10.90 21.38 12.32
N GLU A 268 -10.51 22.62 12.59
CA GLU A 268 -9.19 23.07 12.17
C GLU A 268 -8.22 22.17 12.92
N LEU A 269 -7.56 21.27 12.18
CA LEU A 269 -6.55 20.41 12.74
C LEU A 269 -5.57 21.34 13.44
N PRO A 270 -5.34 21.16 14.76
CA PRO A 270 -4.54 22.08 15.54
C PRO A 270 -3.20 22.31 14.82
N PRO A 271 -2.69 23.55 14.81
CA PRO A 271 -1.50 23.90 14.04
C PRO A 271 -0.39 22.92 14.38
N ARG A 272 0.33 22.46 13.33
CA ARG A 272 1.36 21.43 13.44
C ARG A 272 2.26 21.68 14.66
N PRO A 273 2.43 20.71 15.55
CA PRO A 273 3.09 20.92 16.82
C PRO A 273 4.55 21.30 16.60
N LYS A 274 5.08 22.14 17.48
CA LYS A 274 6.50 22.50 17.46
C LYS A 274 7.30 21.44 18.22
N LEU A 275 8.50 21.15 17.72
CA LEU A 275 9.49 20.38 18.47
C LEU A 275 10.01 21.23 19.63
N PHE A 276 10.24 20.57 20.77
CA PHE A 276 11.01 21.12 21.89
C PHE A 276 11.87 20.02 22.51
N ASP A 277 12.86 20.42 23.32
CA ASP A 277 13.69 19.46 24.06
C ASP A 277 12.94 18.95 25.29
N PHE A 278 12.74 17.64 25.35
CA PHE A 278 12.18 16.94 26.48
C PHE A 278 13.22 15.97 27.02
N HIS A 279 13.94 16.39 28.07
CA HIS A 279 15.02 15.64 28.70
C HIS A 279 16.11 15.14 27.70
N GLY A 280 16.54 16.00 26.77
CA GLY A 280 17.54 15.68 25.75
C GLY A 280 16.99 14.97 24.50
N VAL A 281 15.68 14.79 24.40
CA VAL A 281 15.01 14.16 23.25
C VAL A 281 14.05 15.17 22.62
N SER A 282 14.14 15.35 21.30
CA SER A 282 13.17 16.18 20.57
C SER A 282 11.79 15.52 20.57
N MET A 283 10.80 16.21 21.14
CA MET A 283 9.43 15.71 21.34
C MET A 283 8.39 16.77 20.95
N THR A 284 7.11 16.39 21.00
CA THR A 284 5.97 17.30 20.90
C THR A 284 5.04 17.13 22.09
N ASN A 285 4.18 18.12 22.32
CA ASN A 285 3.23 18.16 23.42
C ASN A 285 2.26 16.95 23.36
N TYR A 286 1.90 16.49 22.15
CA TYR A 286 1.07 15.28 21.93
C TYR A 286 1.65 13.96 22.46
N PHE A 287 2.91 13.93 22.90
CA PHE A 287 3.55 12.75 23.50
C PHE A 287 4.10 13.01 24.90
N THR A 288 3.83 14.20 25.48
CA THR A 288 4.44 14.68 26.73
C THR A 288 3.44 15.39 27.66
N ASP A 289 2.32 15.92 27.16
CA ASP A 289 1.30 16.55 28.01
C ASP A 289 0.58 15.54 28.94
N ASN A 290 0.64 14.23 28.63
CA ASN A 290 0.11 13.14 29.47
C ASN A 290 1.22 12.36 30.20
N TRP A 291 2.42 12.92 30.33
CA TRP A 291 3.63 12.17 30.68
C TRP A 291 3.54 11.45 32.03
N ASP A 292 2.96 12.07 33.06
CA ASP A 292 2.82 11.44 34.39
C ASP A 292 2.01 10.13 34.32
N ASN A 293 0.93 10.09 33.54
CA ASN A 293 0.13 8.88 33.35
C ASN A 293 0.89 7.83 32.52
N VAL A 294 1.71 8.25 31.55
CA VAL A 294 2.57 7.35 30.78
C VAL A 294 3.64 6.73 31.68
N GLN A 295 4.35 7.52 32.49
CA GLN A 295 5.40 7.01 33.39
C GLN A 295 4.85 6.08 34.48
N ASN A 296 3.66 6.38 35.00
CA ASN A 296 2.98 5.58 36.02
C ASN A 296 2.11 4.45 35.47
N PHE A 297 2.10 4.23 34.14
CA PHE A 297 1.34 3.16 33.50
C PHE A 297 1.66 1.79 34.10
N GLN A 298 0.62 1.00 34.38
CA GLN A 298 0.75 -0.33 34.98
C GLN A 298 0.71 -1.41 33.88
N ALA A 299 1.88 -1.90 33.50
CA ALA A 299 2.01 -3.08 32.64
C ALA A 299 1.49 -4.35 33.37
N ARG A 300 1.02 -5.33 32.61
CA ARG A 300 0.65 -6.67 33.06
C ARG A 300 1.75 -7.68 32.68
N PRO A 301 1.95 -8.79 33.41
CA PRO A 301 2.97 -9.80 33.09
C PRO A 301 2.86 -10.41 31.68
N ASP A 302 1.65 -10.43 31.12
CA ASP A 302 1.33 -10.95 29.79
C ASP A 302 1.39 -9.89 28.67
N ASP A 303 1.54 -8.60 28.99
CA ASP A 303 1.60 -7.53 27.98
C ASP A 303 2.75 -7.75 26.99
N ILE A 304 2.48 -7.42 25.72
CA ILE A 304 3.45 -7.47 24.63
C ILE A 304 3.64 -6.06 24.09
N LEU A 305 4.84 -5.52 24.31
CA LEU A 305 5.22 -4.20 23.85
C LEU A 305 5.86 -4.27 22.46
N ILE A 306 5.38 -3.43 21.56
CA ILE A 306 5.87 -3.24 20.21
C ILE A 306 6.54 -1.86 20.17
N ALA A 307 7.86 -1.85 20.25
CA ALA A 307 8.67 -0.64 20.27
C ALA A 307 9.38 -0.47 18.92
N THR A 308 9.31 0.71 18.30
CA THR A 308 10.12 1.02 17.11
C THR A 308 10.44 2.49 17.05
N TYR A 309 11.57 2.88 16.46
CA TYR A 309 11.67 4.25 15.92
C TYR A 309 10.55 4.45 14.87
N PRO A 310 9.96 5.66 14.72
CA PRO A 310 8.88 5.89 13.77
C PRO A 310 9.22 5.39 12.35
N LYS A 311 8.28 4.69 11.72
CA LYS A 311 8.34 4.18 10.33
C LYS A 311 9.32 3.02 10.06
N ALA A 312 9.81 2.35 11.11
CA ALA A 312 10.61 1.14 11.00
C ALA A 312 9.82 -0.19 10.83
N GLY A 313 8.48 -0.17 10.78
CA GLY A 313 7.67 -1.39 10.50
C GLY A 313 6.57 -1.71 11.52
N THR A 314 6.33 -0.84 12.49
CA THR A 314 5.39 -1.04 13.63
C THR A 314 4.05 -1.65 13.24
N THR A 315 3.33 -1.06 12.27
CA THR A 315 2.01 -1.55 11.83
C THR A 315 2.05 -2.98 11.29
N TRP A 316 3.17 -3.38 10.67
CA TRP A 316 3.32 -4.72 10.11
C TRP A 316 3.40 -5.76 11.22
N VAL A 317 4.30 -5.55 12.19
CA VAL A 317 4.45 -6.47 13.33
C VAL A 317 3.24 -6.41 14.27
N SER A 318 2.59 -5.25 14.45
CA SER A 318 1.29 -5.15 15.15
C SER A 318 0.22 -6.03 14.53
N TYR A 319 0.13 -6.06 13.19
CA TYR A 319 -0.87 -6.87 12.50
C TYR A 319 -0.50 -8.36 12.45
N ILE A 320 0.79 -8.71 12.40
CA ILE A 320 1.27 -10.09 12.63
C ILE A 320 0.82 -10.59 14.01
N LEU A 321 1.05 -9.79 15.06
CA LEU A 321 0.71 -10.15 16.43
C LEU A 321 -0.81 -10.23 16.67
N ASP A 322 -1.61 -9.32 16.11
CA ASP A 322 -3.08 -9.39 16.17
C ASP A 322 -3.61 -10.68 15.51
N LEU A 323 -3.08 -11.06 14.34
CA LEU A 323 -3.48 -12.28 13.63
C LEU A 323 -3.02 -13.58 14.31
N LEU A 324 -1.88 -13.56 15.02
CA LEU A 324 -1.36 -14.69 15.79
C LEU A 324 -2.11 -14.93 17.10
N TYR A 325 -2.48 -13.86 17.83
CA TYR A 325 -3.16 -14.00 19.13
C TYR A 325 -4.68 -14.11 19.01
N PHE A 326 -5.29 -13.39 18.06
CA PHE A 326 -6.75 -13.24 17.99
C PHE A 326 -7.35 -13.72 16.68
N GLY A 327 -6.53 -13.99 15.65
CA GLY A 327 -7.01 -14.30 14.31
C GLY A 327 -7.76 -15.63 14.13
N GLN A 328 -7.80 -16.51 15.14
CA GLN A 328 -8.70 -17.67 15.20
C GLN A 328 -9.93 -17.42 16.09
N THR A 329 -9.74 -16.76 17.23
CA THR A 329 -10.78 -16.59 18.26
C THR A 329 -11.76 -15.47 17.94
N ASP A 330 -11.32 -14.49 17.15
CA ASP A 330 -12.10 -13.34 16.72
C ASP A 330 -11.77 -13.01 15.24
N PRO A 331 -12.18 -13.86 14.28
CA PRO A 331 -11.93 -13.64 12.86
C PRO A 331 -12.73 -12.44 12.29
N GLU A 332 -13.78 -12.00 12.99
CA GLU A 332 -14.65 -10.88 12.60
C GLU A 332 -14.24 -9.55 13.23
N ARG A 333 -13.05 -9.45 13.86
CA ARG A 333 -12.54 -8.25 14.54
C ARG A 333 -12.27 -7.07 13.59
N GLN A 334 -13.33 -6.42 13.10
CA GLN A 334 -13.34 -5.32 12.11
C GLN A 334 -12.99 -3.93 12.68
N THR A 335 -12.15 -3.90 13.71
CA THR A 335 -11.64 -2.68 14.35
C THR A 335 -10.28 -2.29 13.75
N PRO A 336 -9.99 -0.98 13.55
CA PRO A 336 -8.68 -0.51 13.09
C PRO A 336 -7.51 -0.95 13.99
N ILE A 337 -6.35 -1.18 13.39
CA ILE A 337 -5.15 -1.68 14.08
C ILE A 337 -4.64 -0.73 15.18
N PHE A 338 -4.90 0.57 15.07
CA PHE A 338 -4.51 1.57 16.07
C PHE A 338 -5.40 1.58 17.33
N GLU A 339 -6.60 1.00 17.25
CA GLU A 339 -7.47 0.75 18.42
C GLU A 339 -7.19 -0.63 19.03
N LYS A 340 -6.88 -1.64 18.19
CA LYS A 340 -6.47 -2.98 18.62
C LYS A 340 -5.11 -3.02 19.33
N VAL A 341 -4.21 -2.13 18.92
CA VAL A 341 -2.85 -1.99 19.44
C VAL A 341 -2.63 -0.52 19.81
N PRO A 342 -3.16 -0.06 20.97
CA PRO A 342 -3.12 1.34 21.35
C PRO A 342 -1.71 1.87 21.48
N PHE A 343 -1.56 3.16 21.21
CA PHE A 343 -0.28 3.85 21.21
C PHE A 343 -0.07 4.54 22.57
N LEU A 344 0.77 3.94 23.42
CA LEU A 344 0.91 4.23 24.86
C LEU A 344 1.01 5.73 25.17
N GLU A 345 1.96 6.42 24.54
CA GLU A 345 2.25 7.83 24.80
C GLU A 345 1.32 8.83 24.08
N LEU A 346 0.27 8.38 23.40
CA LEU A 346 -0.58 9.24 22.57
C LEU A 346 -1.49 10.15 23.39
N LEU A 347 -1.39 11.47 23.17
CA LEU A 347 -2.40 12.45 23.58
C LEU A 347 -2.63 13.46 22.43
N ILE A 348 -3.63 13.21 21.58
CA ILE A 348 -4.04 14.14 20.52
C ILE A 348 -5.53 14.45 20.73
N PRO A 349 -5.99 15.72 20.66
CA PRO A 349 -7.39 16.09 20.95
C PRO A 349 -8.51 15.39 20.14
N LEU A 350 -8.17 14.61 19.10
CA LEU A 350 -9.12 13.83 18.29
C LEU A 350 -9.22 12.36 18.68
N TYR A 351 -8.42 11.91 19.66
CA TYR A 351 -8.33 10.53 20.10
C TYR A 351 -8.37 10.46 21.64
N PRO A 352 -8.94 9.39 22.23
CA PRO A 352 -8.75 9.13 23.65
C PRO A 352 -7.25 8.95 23.99
N PRO A 353 -6.79 9.34 25.20
CA PRO A 353 -5.41 9.15 25.64
C PRO A 353 -4.99 7.67 25.57
N GLY A 354 -3.77 7.40 25.11
CA GLY A 354 -3.26 6.04 24.92
C GLY A 354 -3.35 5.16 26.17
N VAL A 355 -2.99 5.72 27.33
CA VAL A 355 -3.12 5.07 28.65
C VAL A 355 -4.57 4.69 28.97
N GLU A 356 -5.52 5.61 28.75
CA GLU A 356 -6.94 5.35 29.01
C GLU A 356 -7.49 4.21 28.14
N VAL A 357 -7.09 4.14 26.87
CA VAL A 357 -7.46 3.02 26.00
C VAL A 357 -6.86 1.70 26.50
N LEU A 358 -5.58 1.70 26.92
CA LEU A 358 -4.88 0.52 27.42
C LEU A 358 -5.45 -0.02 28.74
N ASP A 359 -5.91 0.85 29.63
CA ASP A 359 -6.50 0.45 30.90
C ASP A 359 -7.88 -0.18 30.69
N ASN A 360 -8.64 0.30 29.71
CA ASN A 360 -9.93 -0.25 29.29
C ASN A 360 -9.82 -1.50 28.38
N LEU A 361 -8.61 -1.92 27.95
CA LEU A 361 -8.45 -3.15 27.15
C LEU A 361 -8.70 -4.41 27.98
N THR A 362 -9.70 -5.17 27.54
CA THR A 362 -10.12 -6.48 28.08
C THR A 362 -9.37 -7.67 27.49
N THR A 363 -8.61 -7.49 26.40
CA THR A 363 -7.83 -8.57 25.78
C THR A 363 -6.63 -8.98 26.64
N SER A 364 -6.37 -10.29 26.71
CA SER A 364 -5.13 -10.87 27.23
C SER A 364 -4.50 -11.71 26.11
N PRO A 365 -3.22 -11.47 25.73
CA PRO A 365 -2.38 -10.36 26.17
C PRO A 365 -2.89 -8.99 25.67
N ARG A 366 -2.47 -7.88 26.28
CA ARG A 366 -2.57 -6.57 25.60
C ARG A 366 -1.42 -6.44 24.62
N LEU A 367 -1.72 -6.03 23.38
CA LEU A 367 -0.73 -5.62 22.40
C LEU A 367 -0.58 -4.10 22.50
N ILE A 368 0.62 -3.61 22.82
CA ILE A 368 0.87 -2.20 23.14
C ILE A 368 1.88 -1.64 22.15
N LYS A 369 1.62 -0.48 21.53
CA LYS A 369 2.57 0.21 20.65
C LYS A 369 3.27 1.34 21.40
N THR A 370 4.58 1.52 21.15
CA THR A 370 5.32 2.73 21.53
C THR A 370 6.39 3.13 20.51
N HIS A 371 6.76 4.40 20.51
CA HIS A 371 7.91 5.00 19.84
C HIS A 371 8.88 5.64 20.83
N LEU A 372 8.71 5.43 22.14
CA LEU A 372 9.61 5.98 23.15
C LEU A 372 11.04 5.41 23.02
N PRO A 373 12.07 6.26 23.14
CA PRO A 373 13.44 5.82 23.42
C PRO A 373 13.50 4.93 24.67
N VAL A 374 14.47 4.03 24.73
CA VAL A 374 14.53 2.98 25.78
C VAL A 374 14.59 3.55 27.21
N GLN A 375 15.23 4.71 27.39
CA GLN A 375 15.34 5.43 28.66
C GLN A 375 14.02 6.05 29.16
N PHE A 376 13.02 6.14 28.28
CA PHE A 376 11.70 6.72 28.55
C PHE A 376 10.61 5.65 28.78
N LEU A 377 10.94 4.35 28.63
CA LEU A 377 9.95 3.30 28.84
C LEU A 377 9.52 3.21 30.33
N PRO A 378 8.21 3.12 30.64
CA PRO A 378 7.72 3.00 32.01
C PRO A 378 8.33 1.81 32.76
N LYS A 379 8.62 2.02 34.05
CA LYS A 379 9.36 1.03 34.88
C LYS A 379 8.64 -0.31 35.00
N SER A 380 7.30 -0.28 35.02
CA SER A 380 6.43 -1.45 35.13
C SER A 380 6.71 -2.51 34.06
N PHE A 381 7.06 -2.13 32.82
CA PHE A 381 7.41 -3.11 31.77
C PHE A 381 8.66 -3.94 32.13
N TRP A 382 9.64 -3.32 32.81
CA TRP A 382 10.85 -4.00 33.27
C TRP A 382 10.57 -4.84 34.52
N GLU A 383 9.78 -4.30 35.46
CA GLU A 383 9.41 -4.95 36.73
C GLU A 383 8.54 -6.19 36.50
N GLN A 384 7.56 -6.12 35.60
CA GLN A 384 6.72 -7.25 35.19
C GLN A 384 7.41 -8.18 34.18
N ASN A 385 8.62 -7.84 33.72
CA ASN A 385 9.40 -8.62 32.76
C ASN A 385 8.55 -8.97 31.52
N CYS A 386 7.93 -7.96 30.91
CA CYS A 386 7.05 -8.11 29.74
C CYS A 386 7.84 -8.58 28.51
N ARG A 387 7.15 -9.11 27.48
CA ARG A 387 7.80 -9.40 26.18
C ARG A 387 7.87 -8.12 25.34
N ILE A 388 9.04 -7.80 24.83
CA ILE A 388 9.23 -6.65 23.94
C ILE A 388 9.66 -7.13 22.55
N VAL A 389 8.95 -6.69 21.52
CA VAL A 389 9.34 -6.82 20.11
C VAL A 389 9.80 -5.46 19.61
N TYR A 390 11.11 -5.33 19.36
CA TYR A 390 11.69 -4.14 18.75
C TYR A 390 11.90 -4.36 17.25
N VAL A 391 11.50 -3.40 16.41
CA VAL A 391 11.79 -3.44 14.96
C VAL A 391 12.58 -2.20 14.55
N ALA A 392 13.74 -2.45 13.95
CA ALA A 392 14.64 -1.44 13.41
C ALA A 392 14.61 -1.45 11.87
N ARG A 393 15.06 -0.36 11.23
CA ARG A 393 15.11 -0.23 9.77
C ARG A 393 16.30 0.65 9.37
N ASN A 394 16.91 0.39 8.22
CA ASN A 394 18.02 1.20 7.72
C ASN A 394 17.66 2.70 7.66
N ALA A 395 18.59 3.54 8.10
CA ALA A 395 18.31 4.96 8.35
C ALA A 395 17.86 5.74 7.10
N LYS A 396 18.41 5.43 5.92
CA LYS A 396 18.10 6.12 4.66
C LYS A 396 16.64 5.88 4.21
N ASP A 397 16.17 4.62 4.19
CA ASP A 397 14.74 4.35 3.93
C ASP A 397 13.84 4.85 5.06
N ASN A 398 14.32 4.81 6.31
CA ASN A 398 13.57 5.32 7.45
C ASN A 398 13.34 6.83 7.30
N ALA A 399 14.36 7.62 6.95
CA ALA A 399 14.26 9.06 6.72
C ALA A 399 13.25 9.39 5.61
N VAL A 400 13.34 8.72 4.45
CA VAL A 400 12.38 8.91 3.34
C VAL A 400 10.96 8.53 3.76
N SER A 401 10.80 7.43 4.50
CA SER A 401 9.49 7.00 4.98
C SER A 401 8.91 7.91 6.05
N TYR A 402 9.75 8.62 6.80
CA TYR A 402 9.35 9.61 7.80
C TYR A 402 8.99 10.94 7.12
N PHE A 403 9.77 11.43 6.15
CA PHE A 403 9.44 12.62 5.36
C PHE A 403 8.04 12.56 4.73
N HIS A 404 7.71 11.43 4.09
CA HIS A 404 6.37 11.23 3.54
C HIS A 404 5.27 11.11 4.60
N PHE A 405 5.59 10.62 5.80
CA PHE A 405 4.65 10.52 6.90
C PHE A 405 4.36 11.89 7.52
N ASP A 406 5.36 12.71 7.77
CA ASP A 406 5.17 14.05 8.32
C ASP A 406 4.36 14.91 7.36
N ARG A 407 4.64 14.81 6.06
CA ARG A 407 3.85 15.52 5.02
C ARG A 407 2.37 15.18 5.04
N MET A 408 1.99 13.93 5.32
CA MET A 408 0.57 13.52 5.34
C MET A 408 -0.08 13.60 6.72
N ASN A 409 0.68 13.45 7.81
CA ASN A 409 0.17 13.46 9.18
C ASN A 409 0.26 14.86 9.80
N GLN A 410 -0.89 15.50 10.02
CA GLN A 410 -0.96 16.85 10.60
C GLN A 410 -0.64 16.89 12.10
N ALA A 411 -0.56 15.75 12.78
CA ALA A 411 -0.07 15.65 14.15
C ALA A 411 1.47 15.64 14.26
N GLN A 412 2.19 15.70 13.13
CA GLN A 412 3.65 15.86 13.11
C GLN A 412 4.04 17.32 12.88
N PRO A 413 5.23 17.75 13.35
CA PRO A 413 5.80 19.05 12.99
C PRO A 413 5.85 19.26 11.47
N GLU A 414 5.93 20.52 11.03
CA GLU A 414 6.07 20.82 9.61
C GLU A 414 7.37 20.17 9.06
N PRO A 415 7.30 19.29 8.05
CA PRO A 415 8.50 18.65 7.48
C PRO A 415 9.41 19.64 6.72
N GLY A 416 8.83 20.65 6.05
CA GLY A 416 9.57 21.46 5.09
C GLY A 416 9.91 20.69 3.80
N ASP A 417 10.95 21.14 3.08
CA ASP A 417 11.51 20.40 1.94
C ASP A 417 12.40 19.23 2.38
N TRP A 418 12.77 18.39 1.41
CA TRP A 418 13.58 17.19 1.63
C TRP A 418 14.97 17.48 2.24
N ASN A 419 15.62 18.58 1.84
CA ASN A 419 16.98 18.88 2.29
C ASN A 419 16.98 19.32 3.75
N ASN A 420 16.05 20.22 4.11
CA ASN A 420 15.83 20.67 5.48
C ASN A 420 15.36 19.52 6.39
N PHE A 421 14.51 18.61 5.88
CA PHE A 421 14.11 17.40 6.59
C PHE A 421 15.29 16.45 6.84
N LEU A 422 16.10 16.17 5.82
CA LEU A 422 17.25 15.26 5.92
C LEU A 422 18.29 15.80 6.90
N GLN A 423 18.58 17.10 6.89
CA GLN A 423 19.50 17.71 7.87
C GLN A 423 18.94 17.60 9.29
N ARG A 424 17.65 17.88 9.52
CA ARG A 424 17.01 17.68 10.83
C ARG A 424 17.08 16.22 11.31
N PHE A 425 16.96 15.26 10.40
CA PHE A 425 17.09 13.84 10.70
C PHE A 425 18.51 13.48 11.15
N MET A 426 19.55 13.94 10.45
CA MET A 426 20.97 13.73 10.83
C MET A 426 21.33 14.43 12.15
N ASP A 427 20.79 15.64 12.37
CA ASP A 427 20.90 16.39 13.62
C ASP A 427 20.20 15.70 14.82
N GLY A 428 19.34 14.70 14.58
CA GLY A 428 18.50 14.06 15.60
C GLY A 428 17.31 14.91 16.08
N LYS A 429 16.94 15.96 15.33
CA LYS A 429 15.85 16.90 15.62
C LYS A 429 14.53 16.42 15.00
N MET A 430 14.15 15.20 15.35
CA MET A 430 12.90 14.53 14.96
C MET A 430 12.04 14.25 16.20
N VAL A 431 10.75 13.95 16.04
CA VAL A 431 9.96 13.46 17.19
C VAL A 431 10.52 12.10 17.61
N PHE A 432 10.66 11.86 18.92
CA PHE A 432 11.40 10.74 19.51
C PHE A 432 12.93 10.81 19.29
N GLY A 433 13.44 11.98 18.87
CA GLY A 433 14.87 12.31 18.84
C GLY A 433 15.69 11.65 17.74
N SER A 434 16.94 11.33 18.09
CA SER A 434 17.95 10.79 17.19
C SER A 434 17.66 9.34 16.80
N TRP A 435 17.56 9.05 15.50
CA TRP A 435 17.46 7.68 14.99
C TRP A 435 18.60 6.81 15.51
N TYR A 436 19.84 7.34 15.51
CA TYR A 436 21.04 6.64 15.95
C TYR A 436 20.90 6.19 17.41
N ASP A 437 20.65 7.14 18.32
CA ASP A 437 20.61 6.88 19.76
C ASP A 437 19.40 6.01 20.14
N HIS A 438 18.29 6.14 19.40
CA HIS A 438 17.12 5.29 19.57
C HIS A 438 17.41 3.83 19.19
N VAL A 439 18.00 3.56 18.01
CA VAL A 439 18.25 2.17 17.60
C VAL A 439 19.38 1.51 18.40
N THR A 440 20.41 2.25 18.80
CA THR A 440 21.51 1.73 19.62
C THR A 440 21.09 1.50 21.05
N GLY A 441 20.37 2.42 21.70
CA GLY A 441 19.90 2.24 23.07
C GLY A 441 19.02 1.00 23.25
N TRP A 442 18.09 0.76 22.32
CA TRP A 442 17.28 -0.48 22.32
C TRP A 442 18.13 -1.74 22.02
N TRP A 443 19.18 -1.63 21.20
CA TRP A 443 20.10 -2.74 20.91
C TRP A 443 21.02 -3.09 22.08
N GLU A 444 21.50 -2.09 22.82
CA GLU A 444 22.29 -2.23 24.04
C GLU A 444 21.44 -2.85 25.15
N LYS A 445 20.22 -2.35 25.34
CA LYS A 445 19.27 -2.91 26.33
C LYS A 445 19.00 -4.39 26.08
N LYS A 446 18.85 -4.80 24.80
CA LYS A 446 18.68 -6.21 24.38
C LYS A 446 19.84 -7.12 24.81
N GLN A 447 21.07 -6.61 24.97
CA GLN A 447 22.19 -7.41 25.51
C GLN A 447 22.03 -7.69 27.01
N THR A 448 21.29 -6.84 27.73
CA THR A 448 21.09 -6.93 29.19
C THR A 448 19.73 -7.50 29.61
N HIS A 449 18.77 -7.61 28.68
CA HIS A 449 17.41 -8.01 28.97
C HIS A 449 16.92 -9.06 27.95
N SER A 450 16.74 -10.30 28.42
CA SER A 450 16.51 -11.48 27.57
C SER A 450 15.15 -11.51 26.87
N LYS A 451 14.17 -10.73 27.33
CA LYS A 451 12.83 -10.62 26.72
C LYS A 451 12.71 -9.48 25.69
N ILE A 452 13.78 -9.18 24.95
CA ILE A 452 13.73 -8.27 23.80
C ILE A 452 14.07 -9.04 22.51
N LEU A 453 13.06 -9.25 21.66
CA LEU A 453 13.27 -9.69 20.28
C LEU A 453 13.55 -8.46 19.41
N TYR A 454 14.78 -8.36 18.90
CA TYR A 454 15.19 -7.27 18.00
C TYR A 454 15.19 -7.78 16.56
N LEU A 455 14.29 -7.23 15.75
CA LEU A 455 14.08 -7.56 14.34
C LEU A 455 14.55 -6.40 13.44
N PHE A 456 14.86 -6.72 12.18
CA PHE A 456 15.10 -5.74 11.13
C PHE A 456 13.98 -5.79 10.10
N TYR A 457 13.49 -4.63 9.68
CA TYR A 457 12.48 -4.49 8.61
C TYR A 457 12.93 -5.19 7.33
N GLU A 458 14.22 -5.13 7.04
CA GLU A 458 14.85 -5.75 5.88
C GLU A 458 14.75 -7.28 5.90
N ASP A 459 14.97 -7.89 7.07
CA ASP A 459 14.82 -9.34 7.27
C ASP A 459 13.37 -9.78 7.06
N MET A 460 12.41 -8.97 7.53
CA MET A 460 10.97 -9.23 7.35
C MET A 460 10.54 -9.14 5.87
N VAL A 461 11.16 -8.25 5.07
CA VAL A 461 10.90 -8.11 3.62
C VAL A 461 11.56 -9.23 2.82
N GLU A 462 12.76 -9.67 3.21
CA GLU A 462 13.47 -10.78 2.58
C GLU A 462 12.75 -12.11 2.82
N ASP A 463 12.50 -12.45 4.09
CA ASP A 463 11.84 -13.70 4.47
C ASP A 463 10.88 -13.49 5.64
N THR A 464 9.65 -13.10 5.30
CA THR A 464 8.55 -12.98 6.26
C THR A 464 8.23 -14.30 6.98
N GLY A 465 8.56 -15.47 6.39
CA GLY A 465 8.34 -16.77 7.02
C GLY A 465 9.32 -17.02 8.16
N ARG A 466 10.62 -16.86 7.89
CA ARG A 466 11.69 -16.95 8.90
C ARG A 466 11.47 -15.99 10.07
N GLU A 467 11.09 -14.75 9.80
CA GLU A 467 10.84 -13.77 10.87
C GLU A 467 9.54 -14.06 11.65
N LEU A 468 8.53 -14.67 11.01
CA LEU A 468 7.34 -15.18 11.69
C LEU A 468 7.67 -16.36 12.62
N ASP A 469 8.53 -17.29 12.20
CA ASP A 469 9.00 -18.40 13.03
C ASP A 469 9.80 -17.92 14.26
N ARG A 470 10.66 -16.90 14.07
CA ARG A 470 11.38 -16.24 15.18
C ARG A 470 10.41 -15.56 16.16
N LEU A 471 9.37 -14.90 15.65
CA LEU A 471 8.31 -14.31 16.47
C LEU A 471 7.55 -15.38 17.27
N CYS A 472 7.02 -16.41 16.62
CA CYS A 472 6.31 -17.50 17.31
C CYS A 472 7.18 -18.16 18.39
N SER A 473 8.46 -18.41 18.10
CA SER A 473 9.41 -19.02 19.05
C SER A 473 9.66 -18.13 20.29
N PHE A 474 9.85 -16.82 20.09
CA PHE A 474 10.04 -15.85 21.17
C PHE A 474 8.78 -15.66 22.05
N LEU A 475 7.60 -15.70 21.42
CA LEU A 475 6.31 -15.59 22.09
C LEU A 475 5.90 -16.88 22.81
N GLY A 476 6.49 -18.03 22.44
CA GLY A 476 6.11 -19.34 22.93
C GLY A 476 4.81 -19.87 22.32
N LEU A 477 4.53 -19.53 21.06
CA LEU A 477 3.30 -19.90 20.34
C LEU A 477 3.50 -21.16 19.49
N SER A 478 2.71 -22.19 19.75
CA SER A 478 2.66 -23.44 18.97
C SER A 478 1.75 -23.30 17.73
N THR A 479 2.10 -22.39 16.82
CA THR A 479 1.33 -22.07 15.61
C THR A 479 1.49 -23.16 14.54
N SER A 480 0.39 -23.62 13.92
CA SER A 480 0.42 -24.64 12.85
C SER A 480 1.01 -24.11 11.54
N ALA A 481 1.45 -25.00 10.64
CA ALA A 481 1.98 -24.59 9.33
C ALA A 481 0.94 -23.87 8.46
N GLU A 482 -0.31 -24.37 8.45
CA GLU A 482 -1.44 -23.74 7.77
C GLU A 482 -1.72 -22.34 8.32
N GLU A 483 -1.69 -22.18 9.64
CA GLU A 483 -1.91 -20.90 10.27
C GLU A 483 -0.78 -19.90 10.01
N LYS A 484 0.48 -20.35 10.03
CA LYS A 484 1.62 -19.51 9.64
C LYS A 484 1.46 -19.01 8.20
N GLU A 485 1.03 -19.86 7.27
CA GLU A 485 0.80 -19.44 5.88
C GLU A 485 -0.41 -18.50 5.74
N ARG A 486 -1.48 -18.71 6.52
CA ARG A 486 -2.63 -17.77 6.64
C ARG A 486 -2.16 -16.39 7.10
N VAL A 487 -1.36 -16.31 8.17
CA VAL A 487 -0.79 -15.06 8.67
C VAL A 487 0.11 -14.44 7.60
N ARG A 488 1.06 -15.21 7.05
CA ARG A 488 2.00 -14.78 6.01
C ARG A 488 1.30 -14.18 4.78
N GLY A 489 0.19 -14.77 4.32
CA GLY A 489 -0.64 -14.23 3.23
C GLY A 489 -1.40 -12.95 3.61
N GLY A 490 -1.95 -12.92 4.83
CA GLY A 490 -2.66 -11.76 5.38
C GLY A 490 -1.78 -10.52 5.58
N VAL A 491 -0.50 -10.72 5.90
CA VAL A 491 0.46 -9.63 6.19
C VAL A 491 1.31 -9.20 4.99
N GLN A 492 1.02 -9.70 3.78
CA GLN A 492 1.65 -9.20 2.56
C GLN A 492 1.33 -7.72 2.33
N PHE A 493 2.29 -6.95 1.82
CA PHE A 493 2.15 -5.49 1.67
C PHE A 493 0.91 -5.07 0.88
N ASP A 494 0.63 -5.70 -0.26
CA ASP A 494 -0.53 -5.36 -1.09
C ASP A 494 -1.86 -5.79 -0.45
N THR A 495 -1.86 -6.84 0.40
CA THR A 495 -3.03 -7.23 1.21
C THR A 495 -3.30 -6.18 2.27
N MET A 496 -2.28 -5.85 3.10
CA MET A 496 -2.39 -4.84 4.15
C MET A 496 -2.72 -3.44 3.59
N LYS A 497 -2.22 -3.09 2.41
CA LYS A 497 -2.51 -1.82 1.73
C LYS A 497 -3.97 -1.67 1.34
N LYS A 498 -4.64 -2.76 0.95
CA LYS A 498 -6.08 -2.78 0.62
C LYS A 498 -6.96 -2.88 1.87
N ASN A 499 -6.47 -3.53 2.93
CA ASN A 499 -7.20 -3.70 4.19
C ASN A 499 -7.41 -2.35 4.92
N THR A 500 -8.66 -1.89 5.00
CA THR A 500 -9.03 -0.63 5.65
C THR A 500 -8.86 -0.64 7.18
N MET A 501 -8.68 -1.80 7.81
CA MET A 501 -8.30 -1.89 9.24
C MET A 501 -6.80 -1.78 9.46
N ALA A 502 -5.96 -2.07 8.46
CA ALA A 502 -4.50 -2.03 8.60
C ALA A 502 -3.85 -0.80 7.94
N ASN A 503 -4.47 -0.21 6.92
CA ASN A 503 -3.87 0.84 6.09
C ASN A 503 -4.06 2.29 6.60
N TYR A 504 -4.66 2.47 7.80
CA TYR A 504 -4.96 3.77 8.42
C TYR A 504 -5.94 4.69 7.63
N SER A 505 -6.66 4.19 6.63
CA SER A 505 -7.62 5.01 5.84
C SER A 505 -8.81 5.59 6.62
N LYS A 506 -9.02 5.10 7.85
CA LYS A 506 -9.99 5.60 8.84
C LYS A 506 -9.41 6.66 9.81
N ASP A 507 -8.10 6.90 9.80
CA ASP A 507 -7.41 7.86 10.66
C ASP A 507 -7.83 9.32 10.34
N LEU A 508 -7.99 10.15 11.37
CA LEU A 508 -8.50 11.52 11.30
C LEU A 508 -7.41 12.60 11.08
N VAL A 509 -6.14 12.31 11.39
CA VAL A 509 -5.03 13.29 11.27
C VAL A 509 -4.20 13.11 9.99
N MET A 510 -4.50 12.09 9.18
CA MET A 510 -3.73 11.69 8.00
C MET A 510 -4.40 12.08 6.67
N ASP A 511 -3.76 12.94 5.89
CA ASP A 511 -4.19 13.27 4.52
C ASP A 511 -3.57 12.33 3.46
N PHE A 512 -4.35 11.30 3.11
CA PHE A 512 -4.01 10.32 2.09
C PHE A 512 -3.86 10.91 0.67
N LYS A 513 -4.30 12.16 0.40
CA LYS A 513 -4.04 12.85 -0.87
C LYS A 513 -2.58 13.28 -1.01
N ILE A 514 -1.90 13.55 0.10
CA ILE A 514 -0.48 13.95 0.12
C ILE A 514 0.43 12.72 0.03
N SER A 515 0.14 11.69 0.84
CA SER A 515 0.81 10.39 0.73
C SER A 515 -0.02 9.28 1.38
N PRO A 516 -0.15 8.10 0.75
CA PRO A 516 -0.78 6.95 1.41
C PRO A 516 0.13 6.40 2.52
N PHE A 517 -0.45 6.08 3.68
CA PHE A 517 0.29 5.49 4.81
C PHE A 517 1.05 4.22 4.40
N MET A 518 0.37 3.30 3.70
CA MET A 518 0.98 2.14 3.04
C MET A 518 1.63 2.55 1.70
N ARG A 519 2.76 3.26 1.79
CA ARG A 519 3.43 3.93 0.65
C ARG A 519 3.92 2.95 -0.43
N LYS A 520 5.06 2.28 -0.18
CA LYS A 520 5.74 1.39 -1.15
C LYS A 520 6.13 0.00 -0.64
N GLY A 521 6.34 -0.20 0.67
CA GLY A 521 6.67 -1.53 1.23
C GLY A 521 7.98 -2.14 0.74
N LYS A 522 9.02 -1.33 0.52
CA LYS A 522 10.30 -1.75 -0.08
C LYS A 522 11.51 -1.22 0.69
N VAL A 523 12.61 -1.92 0.51
CA VAL A 523 13.97 -1.58 0.95
C VAL A 523 14.74 -1.04 -0.25
N GLY A 524 15.62 -0.06 -0.04
CA GLY A 524 16.44 0.59 -1.08
C GLY A 524 15.70 1.65 -1.90
N ASP A 525 14.49 2.06 -1.51
CA ASP A 525 13.74 3.10 -2.23
C ASP A 525 14.38 4.49 -2.05
N TRP A 526 15.15 4.68 -0.98
CA TRP A 526 15.92 5.90 -0.71
C TRP A 526 16.81 6.36 -1.87
N LYS A 527 17.29 5.44 -2.71
CA LYS A 527 18.08 5.74 -3.93
C LYS A 527 17.33 6.62 -4.95
N ASN A 528 16.00 6.73 -4.84
CA ASN A 528 15.16 7.60 -5.69
C ASN A 528 14.88 8.99 -5.06
N HIS A 529 15.48 9.28 -3.90
CA HIS A 529 15.21 10.48 -3.10
C HIS A 529 16.50 11.22 -2.70
N PHE A 530 17.56 10.50 -2.33
CA PHE A 530 18.88 11.08 -2.06
C PHE A 530 19.58 11.47 -3.36
N THR A 531 20.24 12.63 -3.38
CA THR A 531 21.31 12.88 -4.35
C THR A 531 22.58 12.11 -3.99
N VAL A 532 23.54 11.99 -4.91
CA VAL A 532 24.85 11.33 -4.63
C VAL A 532 25.54 11.99 -3.44
N ALA A 533 25.71 13.32 -3.48
CA ALA A 533 26.31 14.08 -2.39
C ALA A 533 25.56 13.95 -1.05
N GLN A 534 24.23 13.86 -1.07
CA GLN A 534 23.45 13.59 0.15
C GLN A 534 23.69 12.19 0.70
N SER A 535 23.85 11.17 -0.16
CA SER A 535 24.21 9.83 0.32
C SER A 535 25.60 9.84 0.93
N GLU A 536 26.59 10.42 0.24
CA GLU A 536 27.97 10.49 0.71
C GLU A 536 28.09 11.21 2.06
N GLN A 537 27.46 12.38 2.21
CA GLN A 537 27.39 13.12 3.48
C GLN A 537 26.72 12.29 4.58
N PHE A 538 25.60 11.62 4.27
CA PHE A 538 24.89 10.77 5.23
C PHE A 538 25.73 9.56 5.64
N ASP A 539 26.48 8.97 4.70
CA ASP A 539 27.34 7.81 4.94
C ASP A 539 28.56 8.17 5.82
N GLU A 540 29.06 9.39 5.74
CA GLU A 540 30.09 9.92 6.67
C GLU A 540 29.53 10.15 8.09
N ASP A 541 28.37 10.81 8.23
CA ASP A 541 27.72 11.00 9.54
C ASP A 541 27.35 9.65 10.17
N TYR A 542 26.75 8.74 9.39
CA TYR A 542 26.39 7.40 9.84
C TYR A 542 27.62 6.62 10.34
N LYS A 543 28.73 6.59 9.59
CA LYS A 543 29.98 5.93 10.03
C LYS A 543 30.53 6.52 11.32
N LYS A 544 30.41 7.84 11.51
CA LYS A 544 30.85 8.53 12.74
C LYS A 544 29.96 8.20 13.94
N LYS A 545 28.64 8.25 13.76
CA LYS A 545 27.63 8.01 14.80
C LYS A 545 27.57 6.54 15.23
N MET A 546 27.69 5.61 14.28
CA MET A 546 27.56 4.16 14.50
C MET A 546 28.90 3.46 14.77
N LYS A 547 30.01 4.20 14.93
CA LYS A 547 31.36 3.63 15.07
C LYS A 547 31.51 2.64 16.23
N ASN A 548 30.83 2.89 17.35
CA ASN A 548 31.04 2.17 18.61
C ASN A 548 29.95 1.12 18.91
N THR A 549 29.03 0.84 17.97
CA THR A 549 27.95 -0.13 18.17
C THR A 549 28.13 -1.39 17.33
N THR A 550 27.59 -2.51 17.82
CA THR A 550 27.61 -3.81 17.13
C THR A 550 26.36 -4.04 16.27
N VAL A 551 25.38 -3.15 16.29
CA VAL A 551 24.20 -3.26 15.42
C VAL A 551 24.60 -2.96 13.98
N GLN A 552 24.31 -3.89 13.07
CA GLN A 552 24.55 -3.73 11.64
C GLN A 552 23.21 -3.70 10.90
N PHE A 553 23.01 -2.67 10.10
CA PHE A 553 21.82 -2.50 9.27
C PHE A 553 22.14 -2.90 7.85
N ARG A 554 21.25 -3.70 7.25
CA ARG A 554 21.31 -3.97 5.81
C ARG A 554 20.73 -2.77 5.06
N THR A 555 21.57 -1.84 4.63
CA THR A 555 21.23 -1.19 3.35
C THR A 555 21.34 -2.28 2.28
N MET A 556 20.38 -2.39 1.35
CA MET A 556 20.62 -3.15 0.11
C MET A 556 21.53 -2.33 -0.82
N GLU A 557 22.72 -2.06 -0.29
CA GLU A 557 23.89 -1.64 -1.03
C GLU A 557 24.48 -2.89 -1.65
N LEU A 558 24.08 -3.09 -2.91
CA LEU A 558 24.97 -3.73 -3.86
C LEU A 558 26.33 -3.02 -3.74
N PRO A 559 27.41 -3.74 -3.41
CA PRO A 559 28.72 -3.12 -3.26
C PRO A 559 29.13 -2.43 -4.56
N PRO A 560 29.93 -1.35 -4.49
CA PRO A 560 30.26 -0.53 -5.65
C PRO A 560 30.76 -1.40 -6.80
N ARG A 561 30.34 -1.07 -8.03
CA ARG A 561 30.68 -1.85 -9.23
C ARG A 561 32.19 -2.13 -9.25
N PRO A 562 32.59 -3.41 -9.37
CA PRO A 562 33.98 -3.78 -9.20
C PRO A 562 34.83 -3.27 -10.38
N LYS A 563 36.11 -3.04 -10.12
CA LYS A 563 37.08 -2.68 -11.17
C LYS A 563 37.72 -3.94 -11.75
N LEU A 564 38.03 -3.89 -13.04
CA LEU A 564 38.83 -4.91 -13.71
C LEU A 564 40.29 -4.80 -13.28
N PHE A 565 40.94 -5.94 -13.10
CA PHE A 565 42.39 -6.07 -12.97
C PHE A 565 42.88 -7.34 -13.66
N ASP A 566 44.19 -7.44 -13.91
CA ASP A 566 44.80 -8.65 -14.45
C ASP A 566 44.95 -9.71 -13.34
N PHE A 567 44.40 -10.89 -13.59
CA PHE A 567 44.49 -12.04 -12.72
C PHE A 567 44.96 -13.24 -13.55
N HIS A 568 46.22 -13.64 -13.37
CA HIS A 568 46.87 -14.69 -14.15
C HIS A 568 46.77 -14.50 -15.69
N GLY A 569 46.89 -13.26 -16.17
CA GLY A 569 46.76 -12.93 -17.61
C GLY A 569 45.31 -12.87 -18.11
N VAL A 570 44.33 -12.90 -17.20
CA VAL A 570 42.89 -12.83 -17.51
C VAL A 570 42.30 -11.63 -16.78
N SER A 571 41.57 -10.78 -17.50
CA SER A 571 40.85 -9.66 -16.91
C SER A 571 39.68 -10.16 -16.03
N MET A 572 39.74 -9.89 -14.72
CA MET A 572 38.79 -10.37 -13.71
C MET A 572 38.39 -9.29 -12.70
N THR A 573 37.52 -9.63 -11.76
CA THR A 573 37.11 -8.80 -10.61
C THR A 573 37.27 -9.56 -9.30
N ASN A 574 37.24 -8.83 -8.19
CA ASN A 574 37.42 -9.39 -6.85
C ASN A 574 36.30 -10.40 -6.49
N TYR A 575 35.07 -10.20 -6.97
CA TYR A 575 33.94 -11.14 -6.80
C TYR A 575 34.12 -12.53 -7.45
N PHE A 576 35.20 -12.75 -8.20
CA PHE A 576 35.54 -14.06 -8.79
C PHE A 576 36.94 -14.55 -8.39
N THR A 577 37.65 -13.81 -7.54
CA THR A 577 39.08 -14.03 -7.23
C THR A 577 39.40 -13.94 -5.73
N ASP A 578 38.59 -13.25 -4.92
CA ASP A 578 38.77 -13.20 -3.45
C ASP A 578 38.56 -14.58 -2.78
N ASN A 579 37.88 -15.52 -3.46
CA ASN A 579 37.68 -16.92 -3.02
C ASN A 579 38.53 -17.94 -3.81
N TRP A 580 39.59 -17.49 -4.48
CA TRP A 580 40.32 -18.29 -5.47
C TRP A 580 40.90 -19.60 -4.95
N ASP A 581 41.46 -19.60 -3.74
CA ASP A 581 42.05 -20.81 -3.15
C ASP A 581 41.00 -21.91 -2.96
N ASN A 582 39.78 -21.56 -2.55
CA ASN A 582 38.69 -22.53 -2.42
C ASN A 582 38.20 -23.02 -3.79
N VAL A 583 38.20 -22.15 -4.80
CA VAL A 583 37.89 -22.54 -6.19
C VAL A 583 38.92 -23.54 -6.72
N GLN A 584 40.22 -23.28 -6.56
CA GLN A 584 41.28 -24.17 -7.03
C GLN A 584 41.39 -25.48 -6.25
N ASN A 585 41.09 -25.45 -4.95
CA ASN A 585 41.07 -26.64 -4.09
C ASN A 585 39.74 -27.43 -4.17
N PHE A 586 38.75 -26.97 -4.94
CA PHE A 586 37.46 -27.64 -5.09
C PHE A 586 37.61 -29.09 -5.55
N GLN A 587 36.97 -30.01 -4.82
CA GLN A 587 37.02 -31.44 -5.13
C GLN A 587 35.81 -31.85 -5.98
N ALA A 588 36.03 -31.97 -7.29
CA ALA A 588 35.07 -32.56 -8.21
C ALA A 588 34.86 -34.05 -7.88
N ARG A 589 33.67 -34.58 -8.17
CA ARG A 589 33.32 -36.00 -8.11
C ARG A 589 33.38 -36.61 -9.53
N PRO A 590 33.65 -37.91 -9.71
CA PRO A 590 33.70 -38.55 -11.04
C PRO A 590 32.43 -38.40 -11.89
N ASP A 591 31.28 -38.22 -11.24
CA ASP A 591 29.96 -38.06 -11.84
C ASP A 591 29.57 -36.60 -12.09
N ASP A 592 30.29 -35.61 -11.53
CA ASP A 592 29.97 -34.19 -11.70
C ASP A 592 29.94 -33.77 -13.18
N ILE A 593 28.99 -32.89 -13.53
CA ILE A 593 28.80 -32.36 -14.87
C ILE A 593 29.06 -30.86 -14.84
N LEU A 594 30.09 -30.43 -15.57
CA LEU A 594 30.48 -29.03 -15.68
C LEU A 594 29.88 -28.38 -16.93
N ILE A 595 29.23 -27.23 -16.75
CA ILE A 595 28.65 -26.40 -17.80
C ILE A 595 29.52 -25.14 -17.94
N ALA A 596 30.44 -25.16 -18.90
CA ALA A 596 31.39 -24.07 -19.12
C ALA A 596 30.91 -23.17 -20.28
N THR A 597 30.93 -21.85 -20.11
CA THR A 597 30.45 -20.92 -21.14
C THR A 597 31.19 -19.59 -21.03
N TYR A 598 31.44 -18.86 -22.12
CA TYR A 598 31.82 -17.44 -21.98
C TYR A 598 30.62 -16.63 -21.44
N PRO A 599 30.84 -15.58 -20.61
CA PRO A 599 29.75 -14.76 -20.10
C PRO A 599 28.78 -14.30 -21.19
N LYS A 600 27.49 -14.50 -20.94
CA LYS A 600 26.40 -14.13 -21.87
C LYS A 600 26.50 -14.77 -23.26
N ALA A 601 27.07 -15.97 -23.37
CA ALA A 601 26.90 -16.86 -24.52
C ALA A 601 25.43 -17.35 -24.70
N GLY A 602 24.42 -16.53 -24.35
CA GLY A 602 23.03 -16.96 -24.40
C GLY A 602 21.85 -15.97 -24.21
N LEU A 603 22.02 -14.75 -23.72
CA LEU A 603 20.91 -13.76 -23.79
C LEU A 603 20.86 -13.17 -25.19
N SER A 604 19.72 -12.79 -25.74
CA SER A 604 19.68 -12.10 -27.05
C SER A 604 18.84 -10.83 -27.00
N THR A 605 19.19 -9.87 -27.86
CA THR A 605 18.53 -8.58 -28.06
C THR A 605 17.69 -8.56 -29.33
N SER A 606 16.79 -7.58 -29.45
CA SER A 606 15.82 -7.50 -30.54
C SER A 606 16.47 -7.08 -31.87
N ALA A 607 15.76 -7.33 -32.98
CA ALA A 607 16.20 -6.90 -34.31
C ALA A 607 16.32 -5.36 -34.40
N GLU A 608 15.35 -4.61 -33.88
CA GLU A 608 15.35 -3.13 -33.87
C GLU A 608 16.53 -2.56 -33.05
N GLU A 609 16.88 -3.17 -31.91
CA GLU A 609 18.03 -2.72 -31.12
C GLU A 609 19.35 -3.03 -31.82
N LYS A 610 19.45 -4.19 -32.48
CA LYS A 610 20.59 -4.52 -33.34
C LYS A 610 20.71 -3.53 -34.49
N GLU A 611 19.62 -3.11 -35.13
CA GLU A 611 19.65 -2.09 -36.19
C GLU A 611 19.99 -0.68 -35.67
N ARG A 612 19.42 -0.24 -34.55
CA ARG A 612 19.78 1.03 -33.90
C ARG A 612 21.26 1.12 -33.54
N VAL A 613 21.85 0.03 -33.05
CA VAL A 613 23.28 -0.05 -32.74
C VAL A 613 24.15 -0.18 -34.00
N ARG A 614 23.65 -0.87 -35.04
CA ARG A 614 24.34 -0.96 -36.36
C ARG A 614 24.35 0.34 -37.14
N GLY A 615 23.33 1.18 -36.99
CA GLY A 615 23.21 2.45 -37.72
C GLY A 615 24.20 3.54 -37.32
N GLY A 616 25.03 3.34 -36.29
CA GLY A 616 25.91 4.38 -35.74
C GLY A 616 27.43 4.17 -35.87
N VAL A 617 27.92 2.99 -36.29
CA VAL A 617 29.36 2.65 -36.26
C VAL A 617 29.78 1.81 -37.47
N GLN A 618 30.93 2.12 -38.08
CA GLN A 618 31.49 1.36 -39.21
C GLN A 618 31.96 -0.04 -38.79
N PHE A 619 31.13 -1.05 -39.05
CA PHE A 619 31.46 -2.47 -38.80
C PHE A 619 32.58 -3.03 -39.70
N ASP A 620 32.99 -2.31 -40.76
CA ASP A 620 34.05 -2.74 -41.68
C ASP A 620 35.45 -2.81 -41.03
N THR A 621 35.70 -2.01 -40.01
CA THR A 621 36.96 -2.04 -39.24
C THR A 621 37.12 -3.34 -38.47
N MET A 622 36.01 -3.91 -37.97
CA MET A 622 36.01 -5.22 -37.31
C MET A 622 36.38 -6.32 -38.32
N LYS A 623 35.91 -6.22 -39.57
CA LYS A 623 36.29 -7.13 -40.67
C LYS A 623 37.80 -7.05 -40.96
N LYS A 624 38.36 -5.83 -41.07
CA LYS A 624 39.78 -5.62 -41.37
C LYS A 624 40.72 -6.11 -40.25
N ASN A 625 40.45 -5.76 -39.00
CA ASN A 625 41.36 -6.12 -37.89
C ASN A 625 41.29 -7.62 -37.55
N THR A 626 40.12 -8.26 -37.65
CA THR A 626 40.01 -9.70 -37.38
C THR A 626 40.64 -10.54 -38.51
N MET A 627 40.61 -10.07 -39.76
CA MET A 627 41.24 -10.77 -40.90
C MET A 627 42.77 -10.56 -41.02
N ALA A 628 43.33 -9.54 -40.36
CA ALA A 628 44.77 -9.23 -40.47
C ALA A 628 45.67 -10.14 -39.61
N ASN A 629 45.15 -10.64 -38.48
CA ASN A 629 45.98 -11.24 -37.41
C ASN A 629 45.70 -12.71 -37.07
N TYR A 630 44.64 -13.34 -37.62
CA TYR A 630 44.21 -14.69 -37.21
C TYR A 630 43.92 -15.59 -38.42
N SER A 631 44.18 -16.89 -38.29
CA SER A 631 44.29 -17.80 -39.45
C SER A 631 42.97 -18.00 -40.21
N LYS A 632 43.09 -18.26 -41.52
CA LYS A 632 41.96 -18.40 -42.45
C LYS A 632 41.02 -19.58 -42.12
N ASP A 633 41.47 -20.56 -41.37
CA ASP A 633 40.77 -21.84 -41.18
C ASP A 633 39.57 -21.76 -40.21
N LEU A 634 39.42 -20.65 -39.47
CA LEU A 634 38.23 -20.39 -38.65
C LEU A 634 37.12 -19.59 -39.37
N VAL A 635 37.30 -19.24 -40.65
CA VAL A 635 36.28 -18.55 -41.46
C VAL A 635 35.26 -19.56 -42.01
N MET A 636 34.55 -20.22 -41.11
CA MET A 636 33.27 -20.86 -41.43
C MET A 636 32.25 -19.76 -41.76
N ASP A 637 31.58 -19.86 -42.92
CA ASP A 637 30.54 -18.92 -43.33
C ASP A 637 29.32 -19.02 -42.39
N PHE A 638 29.29 -18.17 -41.37
CA PHE A 638 28.19 -18.08 -40.41
C PHE A 638 26.90 -17.61 -41.08
N LYS A 639 26.02 -18.55 -41.44
CA LYS A 639 24.65 -18.25 -41.88
C LYS A 639 23.91 -17.44 -40.81
N ILE A 640 23.34 -16.31 -41.22
CA ILE A 640 22.53 -15.47 -40.34
C ILE A 640 21.11 -16.04 -40.30
N SER A 641 20.74 -16.71 -39.21
CA SER A 641 19.38 -17.18 -38.97
C SER A 641 18.44 -16.05 -38.50
N PRO A 642 17.22 -15.89 -39.04
CA PRO A 642 16.29 -14.82 -38.62
C PRO A 642 15.50 -15.06 -37.31
N PHE A 643 15.69 -16.17 -36.57
CA PHE A 643 14.73 -16.63 -35.54
C PHE A 643 15.34 -16.92 -34.12
N MET A 644 14.52 -17.36 -33.15
CA MET A 644 14.64 -17.05 -31.69
C MET A 644 14.93 -18.25 -30.75
N ARG A 645 15.49 -18.16 -29.51
CA ARG A 645 16.32 -17.23 -28.68
C ARG A 645 16.51 -17.93 -27.30
N LYS A 646 17.63 -18.62 -26.96
CA LYS A 646 17.67 -19.56 -25.80
C LYS A 646 19.07 -19.80 -25.15
N GLY A 647 19.34 -19.30 -23.93
CA GLY A 647 20.72 -19.04 -23.43
C GLY A 647 21.48 -20.06 -22.56
N THR A 648 22.55 -19.65 -21.84
CA THR A 648 23.36 -20.62 -21.03
C THR A 648 22.58 -21.23 -19.86
N THR A 649 21.62 -20.48 -19.30
CA THR A 649 20.57 -20.97 -18.39
C THR A 649 19.77 -22.15 -18.95
N TRP A 650 19.64 -22.23 -20.28
CA TRP A 650 18.90 -23.26 -20.99
C TRP A 650 19.55 -24.64 -20.82
N VAL A 651 20.88 -24.74 -20.93
CA VAL A 651 21.59 -26.01 -20.72
C VAL A 651 21.53 -26.42 -19.25
N SER A 652 21.71 -25.48 -18.32
CA SER A 652 21.48 -25.73 -16.89
C SER A 652 20.07 -26.28 -16.62
N TYR A 653 19.05 -25.70 -17.24
CA TYR A 653 17.66 -26.12 -17.07
C TYR A 653 17.34 -27.44 -17.78
N ILE A 654 17.90 -27.71 -18.97
CA ILE A 654 17.80 -29.02 -19.63
C ILE A 654 18.41 -30.12 -18.76
N LEU A 655 19.60 -29.88 -18.20
CA LEU A 655 20.27 -30.86 -17.34
C LEU A 655 19.51 -31.09 -16.03
N ASP A 656 18.98 -30.04 -15.39
CA ASP A 656 18.11 -30.17 -14.20
C ASP A 656 16.86 -31.02 -14.52
N LEU A 657 16.21 -30.76 -15.66
CA LEU A 657 15.04 -31.53 -16.11
C LEU A 657 15.37 -32.98 -16.49
N LEU A 658 16.52 -33.24 -17.11
CA LEU A 658 16.94 -34.58 -17.55
C LEU A 658 17.38 -35.49 -16.38
N TYR A 659 17.98 -34.92 -15.33
CA TYR A 659 18.43 -35.69 -14.17
C TYR A 659 17.43 -35.75 -13.02
N PHE A 660 16.60 -34.72 -12.81
CA PHE A 660 15.76 -34.59 -11.61
C PHE A 660 14.27 -34.32 -11.90
N GLY A 661 13.88 -33.99 -13.13
CA GLY A 661 12.48 -33.76 -13.51
C GLY A 661 11.87 -32.45 -12.95
N GLN A 662 10.53 -32.37 -12.96
CA GLN A 662 9.76 -31.21 -12.45
C GLN A 662 8.93 -31.50 -11.19
N THR A 663 8.82 -32.77 -10.80
CA THR A 663 7.86 -33.23 -9.79
C THR A 663 8.45 -33.34 -8.38
N ASP A 664 9.74 -33.07 -8.22
CA ASP A 664 10.42 -33.02 -6.92
C ASP A 664 10.00 -31.74 -6.15
N PRO A 665 9.26 -31.86 -5.02
CA PRO A 665 8.84 -30.71 -4.24
C PRO A 665 10.00 -29.99 -3.54
N GLU A 666 11.12 -30.68 -3.28
CA GLU A 666 12.29 -30.12 -2.61
C GLU A 666 13.12 -29.24 -3.56
N ARG A 667 12.94 -29.40 -4.87
CA ARG A 667 13.62 -28.62 -5.92
C ARG A 667 12.80 -27.44 -6.45
N GLN A 668 12.00 -26.80 -5.60
CA GLN A 668 11.31 -25.52 -5.91
C GLN A 668 12.19 -24.27 -5.66
N THR A 669 13.50 -24.36 -5.93
CA THR A 669 14.47 -23.27 -5.83
C THR A 669 14.90 -22.71 -7.20
N PRO A 670 15.38 -21.47 -7.29
CA PRO A 670 15.92 -20.89 -8.53
C PRO A 670 17.05 -21.71 -9.15
N ILE A 671 17.14 -21.68 -10.48
CA ILE A 671 18.13 -22.48 -11.23
C ILE A 671 19.60 -22.15 -10.87
N PHE A 672 19.89 -20.96 -10.34
CA PHE A 672 21.24 -20.58 -9.90
C PHE A 672 21.64 -21.18 -8.54
N GLU A 673 20.69 -21.62 -7.71
CA GLU A 673 20.96 -22.37 -6.47
C GLU A 673 21.17 -23.86 -6.78
N LYS A 674 20.41 -24.38 -7.75
CA LYS A 674 20.50 -25.76 -8.24
C LYS A 674 21.74 -26.06 -9.07
N VAL A 675 22.20 -25.06 -9.83
CA VAL A 675 23.32 -25.14 -10.76
C VAL A 675 24.23 -23.93 -10.54
N PRO A 676 24.90 -23.87 -9.38
CA PRO A 676 25.67 -22.70 -8.96
C PRO A 676 26.92 -22.51 -9.82
N PHE A 677 27.36 -21.26 -9.88
CA PHE A 677 28.65 -20.88 -10.45
C PHE A 677 29.76 -21.19 -9.46
N LEU A 678 30.73 -22.02 -9.86
CA LEU A 678 31.87 -22.43 -9.02
C LEU A 678 32.63 -21.22 -8.46
N GLU A 679 32.94 -20.25 -9.32
CA GLU A 679 33.75 -19.07 -9.01
C GLU A 679 32.99 -17.93 -8.30
N LEU A 680 31.74 -18.11 -7.89
CA LEU A 680 30.91 -17.01 -7.39
C LEU A 680 31.30 -16.58 -5.96
N LEU A 681 31.66 -15.30 -5.79
CA LEU A 681 31.74 -14.62 -4.49
C LEU A 681 31.15 -13.20 -4.57
N ILE A 682 29.83 -13.09 -4.58
CA ILE A 682 29.13 -11.81 -4.49
C ILE A 682 28.58 -11.67 -3.06
N PRO A 683 28.79 -10.54 -2.34
CA PRO A 683 28.38 -10.38 -0.93
C PRO A 683 26.88 -10.51 -0.58
N LEU A 684 26.00 -10.78 -1.55
CA LEU A 684 24.57 -11.05 -1.35
C LEU A 684 24.21 -12.53 -1.52
N TYR A 685 25.19 -13.39 -1.83
CA TYR A 685 25.01 -14.82 -2.08
C TYR A 685 26.06 -15.63 -1.32
N PRO A 686 25.75 -16.86 -0.88
CA PRO A 686 26.76 -17.79 -0.37
C PRO A 686 27.82 -18.08 -1.46
N PRO A 687 29.09 -18.31 -1.09
CA PRO A 687 30.14 -18.67 -2.03
C PRO A 687 29.78 -19.91 -2.86
N GLY A 688 30.09 -19.89 -4.16
CA GLY A 688 29.74 -20.97 -5.09
C GLY A 688 30.22 -22.36 -4.66
N VAL A 689 31.45 -22.44 -4.14
CA VAL A 689 32.05 -23.65 -3.55
C VAL A 689 31.23 -24.16 -2.36
N GLU A 690 30.82 -23.27 -1.44
CA GLU A 690 30.04 -23.65 -0.26
C GLU A 690 28.66 -24.20 -0.64
N VAL A 691 28.00 -23.63 -1.67
CA VAL A 691 26.76 -24.18 -2.21
C VAL A 691 27.00 -25.58 -2.79
N LEU A 692 28.06 -25.77 -3.58
CA LEU A 692 28.41 -27.04 -4.24
C LEU A 692 28.77 -28.17 -3.26
N ASP A 693 29.36 -27.85 -2.12
CA ASP A 693 29.72 -28.83 -1.09
C ASP A 693 28.49 -29.28 -0.29
N ASN A 694 27.50 -28.39 -0.12
CA ASN A 694 26.21 -28.72 0.48
C ASN A 694 25.23 -29.45 -0.47
N LEU A 695 25.54 -29.56 -1.78
CA LEU A 695 24.70 -30.32 -2.71
C LEU A 695 24.84 -31.85 -2.51
N THR A 696 23.74 -32.45 -2.06
CA THR A 696 23.56 -33.90 -1.88
C THR A 696 23.25 -34.65 -3.17
N THR A 697 22.91 -33.96 -4.27
CA THR A 697 22.58 -34.59 -5.56
C THR A 697 23.78 -35.25 -6.23
N SER A 698 23.52 -36.36 -6.90
CA SER A 698 24.43 -37.06 -7.82
C SER A 698 23.70 -37.22 -9.17
N PRO A 699 24.26 -36.70 -10.29
CA PRO A 699 25.46 -35.86 -10.38
C PRO A 699 25.25 -34.47 -9.77
N ARG A 700 26.33 -33.74 -9.41
CA ARG A 700 26.21 -32.28 -9.23
C ARG A 700 26.27 -31.62 -10.61
N LEU A 701 25.39 -30.65 -10.83
CA LEU A 701 25.41 -29.79 -12.00
C LEU A 701 26.14 -28.50 -11.62
N ILE A 702 27.30 -28.27 -12.23
CA ILE A 702 28.21 -27.18 -11.86
C ILE A 702 28.34 -26.22 -13.04
N LYS A 703 28.34 -24.91 -12.80
CA LYS A 703 28.52 -23.91 -13.85
C LYS A 703 29.84 -23.15 -13.68
N THR A 704 30.44 -22.73 -14.80
CA THR A 704 31.59 -21.83 -14.77
C THR A 704 31.67 -20.91 -15.99
N HIS A 705 32.24 -19.73 -15.77
CA HIS A 705 32.73 -18.79 -16.76
C HIS A 705 34.27 -18.77 -16.85
N LEU A 706 34.98 -19.66 -16.15
CA LEU A 706 36.45 -19.73 -16.19
C LEU A 706 36.96 -20.18 -17.59
N PRO A 707 38.00 -19.51 -18.11
CA PRO A 707 38.71 -20.00 -19.29
C PRO A 707 39.47 -21.29 -18.95
N VAL A 708 39.71 -22.13 -19.96
CA VAL A 708 40.11 -23.53 -19.75
C VAL A 708 41.40 -23.73 -18.93
N GLN A 709 42.34 -22.80 -19.01
CA GLN A 709 43.61 -22.81 -18.27
C GLN A 709 43.47 -22.46 -16.79
N LEU A 710 42.31 -21.93 -16.38
CA LEU A 710 41.99 -21.55 -15.01
C LEU A 710 41.07 -22.55 -14.29
N LEU A 711 40.63 -23.61 -14.98
CA LEU A 711 39.76 -24.64 -14.38
C LEU A 711 40.52 -25.50 -13.35
N PRO A 712 39.94 -25.78 -12.16
CA PRO A 712 40.60 -26.62 -11.14
C PRO A 712 41.00 -28.00 -11.64
N LYS A 713 42.13 -28.50 -11.11
CA LYS A 713 42.75 -29.76 -11.57
C LYS A 713 41.86 -30.98 -11.37
N SER A 714 41.06 -30.99 -10.31
CA SER A 714 40.17 -32.09 -9.94
C SER A 714 39.19 -32.49 -11.06
N PHE A 715 38.68 -31.54 -11.86
CA PHE A 715 37.81 -31.85 -13.00
C PHE A 715 38.50 -32.69 -14.09
N TRP A 716 39.81 -32.49 -14.28
CA TRP A 716 40.62 -33.26 -15.22
C TRP A 716 41.03 -34.61 -14.62
N GLU A 717 41.45 -34.62 -13.35
CA GLU A 717 41.88 -35.82 -12.62
C GLU A 717 40.74 -36.85 -12.46
N GLN A 718 39.53 -36.37 -12.14
CA GLN A 718 38.32 -37.20 -12.06
C GLN A 718 37.69 -37.49 -13.43
N ASN A 719 38.22 -36.89 -14.50
CA ASN A 719 37.73 -37.05 -15.88
C ASN A 719 36.21 -36.78 -15.95
N CYS A 720 35.78 -35.62 -15.42
CA CYS A 720 34.37 -35.22 -15.40
C CYS A 720 33.81 -35.00 -16.82
N ARG A 721 32.48 -34.97 -16.95
CA ARG A 721 31.84 -34.60 -18.23
C ARG A 721 31.70 -33.08 -18.31
N ILE A 722 32.17 -32.49 -19.40
CA ILE A 722 32.09 -31.04 -19.62
C ILE A 722 31.21 -30.75 -20.84
N VAL A 723 30.25 -29.84 -20.69
CA VAL A 723 29.45 -29.26 -21.77
C VAL A 723 29.86 -27.80 -21.93
N TYR A 724 30.51 -27.48 -23.05
CA TYR A 724 30.86 -26.11 -23.42
C TYR A 724 29.82 -25.52 -24.38
N VAL A 725 29.31 -24.33 -24.09
CA VAL A 725 28.39 -23.60 -25.01
C VAL A 725 29.07 -22.34 -25.53
N ALA A 726 29.36 -22.35 -26.83
CA ALA A 726 29.84 -21.20 -27.59
C ALA A 726 28.68 -20.40 -28.19
N ARG A 727 28.97 -19.15 -28.57
CA ARG A 727 28.01 -18.26 -29.26
C ARG A 727 28.76 -17.23 -30.09
N ASN A 728 28.17 -16.80 -31.20
CA ASN A 728 28.75 -15.78 -32.08
C ASN A 728 29.17 -14.50 -31.34
N ALA A 729 30.40 -14.02 -31.59
CA ALA A 729 31.00 -12.87 -30.91
C ALA A 729 30.16 -11.59 -30.98
N LYS A 730 29.54 -11.28 -32.13
CA LYS A 730 28.75 -10.04 -32.31
C LYS A 730 27.49 -10.06 -31.45
N ASP A 731 26.81 -11.20 -31.46
CA ASP A 731 25.63 -11.45 -30.66
C ASP A 731 25.97 -11.49 -29.17
N ASN A 732 27.12 -12.08 -28.79
CA ASN A 732 27.62 -12.08 -27.43
C ASN A 732 27.93 -10.67 -26.92
N ALA A 733 28.69 -9.85 -27.65
CA ALA A 733 29.06 -8.49 -27.25
C ALA A 733 27.86 -7.61 -26.90
N VAL A 734 26.84 -7.58 -27.78
CA VAL A 734 25.59 -6.82 -27.53
C VAL A 734 24.89 -7.33 -26.26
N SER A 735 24.88 -8.64 -26.06
CA SER A 735 24.19 -9.28 -24.93
C SER A 735 24.93 -9.14 -23.60
N TYR A 736 26.25 -8.94 -23.65
CA TYR A 736 27.12 -8.64 -22.52
C TYR A 736 26.92 -7.16 -22.10
N PHE A 737 26.91 -6.22 -23.04
CA PHE A 737 26.63 -4.79 -22.75
C PHE A 737 25.32 -4.58 -21.99
N HIS A 738 24.21 -5.14 -22.48
CA HIS A 738 22.92 -5.02 -21.81
C HIS A 738 22.89 -5.73 -20.45
N PHE A 739 23.68 -6.78 -20.25
CA PHE A 739 23.80 -7.45 -18.96
C PHE A 739 24.56 -6.61 -17.94
N ASP A 740 25.71 -6.06 -18.29
CA ASP A 740 26.50 -5.22 -17.38
C ASP A 740 25.71 -3.97 -16.97
N ARG A 741 24.88 -3.44 -17.88
CA ARG A 741 23.95 -2.34 -17.55
C ARG A 741 22.91 -2.70 -16.49
N MET A 742 22.45 -3.96 -16.44
CA MET A 742 21.52 -4.45 -15.42
C MET A 742 22.22 -4.93 -14.15
N ASN A 743 23.37 -5.59 -14.28
CA ASN A 743 24.03 -6.34 -13.22
C ASN A 743 25.04 -5.45 -12.48
N GLN A 744 24.75 -5.07 -11.25
CA GLN A 744 25.65 -4.21 -10.45
C GLN A 744 26.88 -4.97 -9.92
N ALA A 745 26.91 -6.30 -9.98
CA ALA A 745 28.10 -7.10 -9.71
C ALA A 745 29.12 -7.10 -10.88
N GLN A 746 28.82 -6.43 -12.00
CA GLN A 746 29.73 -6.25 -13.12
C GLN A 746 30.34 -4.84 -13.14
N PRO A 747 31.53 -4.64 -13.73
CA PRO A 747 32.09 -3.32 -13.99
C PRO A 747 31.13 -2.42 -14.77
N GLU A 748 31.22 -1.10 -14.60
CA GLU A 748 30.34 -0.18 -15.34
C GLU A 748 30.60 -0.30 -16.85
N PRO A 749 29.59 -0.61 -17.68
CA PRO A 749 29.80 -0.75 -19.12
C PRO A 749 30.11 0.58 -19.83
N GLY A 750 29.60 1.70 -19.32
CA GLY A 750 29.66 3.00 -20.00
C GLY A 750 28.75 3.05 -21.24
N ASP A 751 29.14 3.82 -22.25
CA ASP A 751 28.47 3.80 -23.55
C ASP A 751 28.88 2.58 -24.40
N TRP A 752 28.10 2.31 -25.45
CA TRP A 752 28.30 1.15 -26.33
C TRP A 752 29.66 1.16 -27.04
N ASN A 753 30.22 2.31 -27.41
CA ASN A 753 31.46 2.37 -28.18
C ASN A 753 32.66 2.02 -27.28
N ASN A 754 32.70 2.61 -26.09
CA ASN A 754 33.70 2.28 -25.07
C ASN A 754 33.59 0.82 -24.61
N PHE A 755 32.37 0.30 -24.45
CA PHE A 755 32.14 -1.13 -24.18
C PHE A 755 32.64 -2.03 -25.31
N LEU A 756 32.29 -1.74 -26.56
CA LEU A 756 32.67 -2.55 -27.72
C LEU A 756 34.18 -2.56 -27.91
N GLN A 757 34.87 -1.43 -27.68
CA GLN A 757 36.32 -1.38 -27.72
C GLN A 757 36.95 -2.27 -26.63
N ARG A 758 36.46 -2.19 -25.39
CA ARG A 758 36.89 -3.11 -24.31
C ARG A 758 36.68 -4.59 -24.67
N PHE A 759 35.55 -4.91 -25.30
CA PHE A 759 35.25 -6.26 -25.75
C PHE A 759 36.24 -6.75 -26.83
N MET A 760 36.57 -5.90 -27.81
CA MET A 760 37.57 -6.21 -28.85
C MET A 760 38.99 -6.30 -28.29
N ASP A 761 39.34 -5.48 -27.29
CA ASP A 761 40.61 -5.51 -26.56
C ASP A 761 40.77 -6.72 -25.62
N GLY A 762 39.73 -7.55 -25.45
CA GLY A 762 39.70 -8.64 -24.46
C GLY A 762 39.61 -8.20 -23.00
N LYS A 763 39.32 -6.90 -22.75
CA LYS A 763 39.20 -6.28 -21.42
C LYS A 763 37.79 -6.42 -20.85
N MET A 764 37.34 -7.67 -20.76
CA MET A 764 36.06 -8.09 -20.17
C MET A 764 36.31 -8.94 -18.93
N VAL A 765 35.30 -9.15 -18.08
CA VAL A 765 35.42 -10.18 -17.03
C VAL A 765 35.50 -11.55 -17.71
N PHE A 766 36.43 -12.39 -17.25
CA PHE A 766 36.84 -13.65 -17.88
C PHE A 766 37.61 -13.47 -19.21
N GLY A 767 38.16 -12.27 -19.45
CA GLY A 767 39.12 -11.97 -20.51
C GLY A 767 38.53 -11.96 -21.93
N SER A 768 39.39 -12.27 -22.89
CA SER A 768 39.08 -12.27 -24.33
C SER A 768 38.06 -13.33 -24.72
N TRP A 769 37.00 -12.91 -25.43
CA TRP A 769 36.03 -13.83 -26.03
C TRP A 769 36.72 -14.83 -26.96
N TYR A 770 37.70 -14.39 -27.76
CA TYR A 770 38.38 -15.24 -28.72
C TYR A 770 39.16 -16.33 -28.00
N ASP A 771 40.10 -15.96 -27.13
CA ASP A 771 41.01 -16.89 -26.46
C ASP A 771 40.24 -17.86 -25.53
N HIS A 772 39.16 -17.41 -24.92
CA HIS A 772 38.28 -18.27 -24.12
C HIS A 772 37.55 -19.31 -25.00
N VAL A 773 37.00 -18.89 -26.14
CA VAL A 773 36.26 -19.79 -27.04
C VAL A 773 37.19 -20.76 -27.77
N THR A 774 38.34 -20.31 -28.27
CA THR A 774 39.33 -21.16 -28.93
C THR A 774 40.01 -22.11 -27.97
N GLY A 775 40.43 -21.68 -26.77
CA GLY A 775 41.07 -22.55 -25.78
C GLY A 775 40.18 -23.73 -25.37
N TRP A 776 38.88 -23.49 -25.16
CA TRP A 776 37.92 -24.58 -24.91
C TRP A 776 37.71 -25.50 -26.13
N TRP A 777 37.79 -24.97 -27.36
CA TRP A 777 37.72 -25.77 -28.59
C TRP A 777 38.97 -26.65 -28.81
N GLU A 778 40.16 -26.11 -28.56
CA GLU A 778 41.44 -26.82 -28.63
C GLU A 778 41.50 -27.94 -27.58
N LYS A 779 41.09 -27.65 -26.34
CA LYS A 779 40.99 -28.67 -25.29
C LYS A 779 40.03 -29.79 -25.69
N LYS A 780 38.91 -29.47 -26.35
CA LYS A 780 37.97 -30.48 -26.88
C LYS A 780 38.61 -31.40 -27.93
N GLN A 781 39.62 -30.95 -28.70
CA GLN A 781 40.33 -31.85 -29.63
C GLN A 781 41.21 -32.89 -28.90
N THR A 782 41.62 -32.59 -27.67
CA THR A 782 42.54 -33.44 -26.87
C THR A 782 41.85 -34.18 -25.72
N HIS A 783 40.59 -33.85 -25.40
CA HIS A 783 39.86 -34.40 -24.26
C HIS A 783 38.46 -34.89 -24.68
N SER A 784 38.28 -36.22 -24.74
CA SER A 784 37.08 -36.86 -25.30
C SER A 784 35.78 -36.61 -24.53
N LYS A 785 35.84 -36.26 -23.23
CA LYS A 785 34.67 -35.89 -22.42
C LYS A 785 34.33 -34.39 -22.46
N ILE A 786 34.54 -33.71 -23.58
CA ILE A 786 34.05 -32.34 -23.80
C ILE A 786 33.05 -32.32 -24.97
N LEU A 787 31.78 -32.13 -24.65
CA LEU A 787 30.76 -31.78 -25.64
C LEU A 787 30.82 -30.29 -25.90
N TYR A 788 31.00 -29.90 -27.16
CA TYR A 788 31.03 -28.51 -27.57
C TYR A 788 29.81 -28.22 -28.44
N LEU A 789 28.97 -27.29 -27.98
CA LEU A 789 27.72 -26.89 -28.61
C LEU A 789 27.81 -25.42 -29.04
N PHE A 790 27.16 -25.08 -30.15
CA PHE A 790 26.89 -23.68 -30.51
C PHE A 790 25.45 -23.34 -30.14
N TYR A 791 25.29 -22.20 -29.46
CA TYR A 791 23.99 -21.61 -29.14
C TYR A 791 23.08 -21.50 -30.38
N GLU A 792 23.67 -21.17 -31.53
CA GLU A 792 23.01 -21.03 -32.81
C GLU A 792 22.38 -22.37 -33.27
N ASP A 793 23.14 -23.47 -33.23
CA ASP A 793 22.65 -24.82 -33.55
C ASP A 793 21.49 -25.23 -32.63
N MET A 794 21.59 -24.92 -31.33
CA MET A 794 20.59 -25.25 -30.31
C MET A 794 19.28 -24.46 -30.49
N VAL A 795 19.36 -23.28 -31.12
CA VAL A 795 18.20 -22.47 -31.52
C VAL A 795 17.60 -22.98 -32.83
N GLU A 796 18.42 -23.37 -33.81
CA GLU A 796 17.99 -23.88 -35.12
C GLU A 796 17.30 -25.25 -34.98
N ASP A 797 17.94 -26.20 -34.29
CA ASP A 797 17.38 -27.53 -34.01
C ASP A 797 17.64 -27.94 -32.54
N THR A 798 16.79 -27.40 -31.66
CA THR A 798 16.68 -27.82 -30.25
C THR A 798 16.54 -29.34 -30.10
N GLY A 799 15.94 -30.05 -31.07
CA GLY A 799 15.73 -31.49 -30.99
C GLY A 799 17.01 -32.28 -31.16
N ARG A 800 17.74 -32.01 -32.24
CA ARG A 800 19.03 -32.62 -32.57
C ARG A 800 20.10 -32.34 -31.51
N GLU A 801 20.16 -31.12 -31.00
CA GLU A 801 21.15 -30.76 -29.98
C GLU A 801 20.81 -31.37 -28.60
N LEU A 802 19.53 -31.57 -28.29
CA LEU A 802 19.12 -32.37 -27.13
C LEU A 802 19.52 -33.85 -27.30
N ASP A 803 19.35 -34.43 -28.49
CA ASP A 803 19.77 -35.81 -28.78
C ASP A 803 21.30 -35.98 -28.66
N ARG A 804 22.09 -35.02 -29.15
CA ARG A 804 23.55 -34.99 -28.97
C ARG A 804 23.95 -34.90 -27.50
N LEU A 805 23.27 -34.05 -26.72
CA LEU A 805 23.50 -33.91 -25.28
C LEU A 805 23.18 -35.20 -24.53
N CYS A 806 22.01 -35.79 -24.76
CA CYS A 806 21.61 -37.06 -24.15
C CYS A 806 22.60 -38.19 -24.50
N SER A 807 23.00 -38.31 -25.77
CA SER A 807 23.99 -39.30 -26.22
C SER A 807 25.34 -39.14 -25.51
N PHE A 808 25.85 -37.91 -25.38
CA PHE A 808 27.10 -37.62 -24.65
C PHE A 808 27.04 -37.96 -23.15
N LEU A 809 25.87 -37.74 -22.53
CA LEU A 809 25.64 -38.04 -21.12
C LEU A 809 25.31 -39.52 -20.86
N GLY A 810 25.05 -40.31 -21.91
CA GLY A 810 24.57 -41.69 -21.79
C GLY A 810 23.12 -41.79 -21.27
N LEU A 811 22.30 -40.78 -21.55
CA LEU A 811 20.89 -40.72 -21.15
C LEU A 811 19.97 -41.14 -22.30
N SER A 812 18.93 -41.92 -21.96
CA SER A 812 17.91 -42.40 -22.90
C SER A 812 16.50 -41.97 -22.45
N PRO A 813 16.19 -40.66 -22.44
CA PRO A 813 14.88 -40.18 -22.01
C PRO A 813 13.77 -40.68 -22.95
N SER A 814 12.62 -40.99 -22.37
CA SER A 814 11.40 -41.37 -23.07
C SER A 814 10.87 -40.26 -23.99
N ALA A 815 9.95 -40.61 -24.89
CA ALA A 815 9.30 -39.63 -25.77
C ALA A 815 8.59 -38.51 -24.99
N GLU A 816 7.98 -38.83 -23.84
CA GLU A 816 7.30 -37.85 -22.99
C GLU A 816 8.29 -36.91 -22.30
N GLU A 817 9.38 -37.43 -21.75
CA GLU A 817 10.44 -36.62 -21.13
C GLU A 817 11.11 -35.69 -22.15
N ARG A 818 11.37 -36.18 -23.37
CA ARG A 818 11.90 -35.37 -24.48
C ARG A 818 10.97 -34.21 -24.80
N GLU A 819 9.66 -34.45 -24.91
CA GLU A 819 8.69 -33.40 -25.22
C GLU A 819 8.50 -32.43 -24.05
N ARG A 820 8.51 -32.93 -22.81
CA ARG A 820 8.48 -32.12 -21.58
C ARG A 820 9.69 -31.18 -21.48
N VAL A 821 10.90 -31.68 -21.79
CA VAL A 821 12.12 -30.86 -21.89
C VAL A 821 11.95 -29.82 -22.99
N ARG A 822 11.63 -30.25 -24.23
CA ARG A 822 11.44 -29.35 -25.39
C ARG A 822 10.43 -28.23 -25.12
N GLY A 823 9.29 -28.55 -24.50
CA GLY A 823 8.24 -27.61 -24.11
C GLY A 823 8.68 -26.68 -22.98
N GLY A 824 9.23 -27.22 -21.89
CA GLY A 824 9.71 -26.44 -20.75
C GLY A 824 10.80 -25.43 -21.13
N VAL A 825 11.62 -25.76 -22.13
CA VAL A 825 12.75 -24.95 -22.57
C VAL A 825 12.41 -24.02 -23.75
N GLN A 826 11.13 -23.83 -24.07
CA GLN A 826 10.66 -22.78 -24.97
C GLN A 826 10.81 -21.38 -24.34
N PHE A 827 11.09 -20.37 -25.16
CA PHE A 827 11.37 -19.01 -24.68
C PHE A 827 10.23 -18.42 -23.84
N ASP A 828 8.98 -18.52 -24.30
CA ASP A 828 7.84 -17.94 -23.58
C ASP A 828 7.53 -18.70 -22.27
N ASN A 829 7.87 -19.99 -22.19
CA ASN A 829 7.71 -20.79 -20.97
C ASN A 829 8.81 -20.47 -19.96
N MET A 830 10.08 -20.43 -20.37
CA MET A 830 11.17 -19.97 -19.49
C MET A 830 10.97 -18.52 -19.03
N LYS A 831 10.45 -17.64 -19.89
CA LYS A 831 10.16 -16.24 -19.53
C LYS A 831 9.10 -16.12 -18.43
N LYS A 832 8.06 -16.96 -18.48
CA LYS A 832 7.01 -17.04 -17.44
C LYS A 832 7.48 -17.77 -16.17
N ASN A 833 8.46 -18.66 -16.28
CA ASN A 833 8.98 -19.41 -15.14
C ASN A 833 9.92 -18.54 -14.29
N ASN A 834 9.41 -18.09 -13.14
CA ASN A 834 10.16 -17.28 -12.17
C ASN A 834 11.40 -17.97 -11.59
N MET A 835 11.48 -19.31 -11.68
CA MET A 835 12.61 -20.11 -11.24
C MET A 835 13.75 -20.16 -12.28
N ALA A 836 13.46 -19.83 -13.54
CA ALA A 836 14.40 -19.84 -14.66
C ALA A 836 14.75 -18.43 -15.19
N ASN A 837 13.94 -17.41 -14.87
CA ASN A 837 14.06 -16.06 -15.45
C ASN A 837 14.85 -15.03 -14.62
N TYR A 838 15.42 -15.44 -13.48
CA TYR A 838 16.20 -14.58 -12.56
C TYR A 838 15.44 -13.34 -12.03
N SER A 839 14.10 -13.31 -12.12
CA SER A 839 13.28 -12.13 -11.76
C SER A 839 13.34 -11.68 -10.29
N LYS A 840 13.94 -12.50 -9.41
CA LYS A 840 14.19 -12.20 -7.99
C LYS A 840 15.67 -11.96 -7.65
N ASP A 841 16.56 -11.94 -8.66
CA ASP A 841 18.00 -11.76 -8.46
C ASP A 841 18.30 -10.36 -7.89
N LEU A 842 18.99 -10.34 -6.74
CA LEU A 842 19.28 -9.13 -5.97
C LEU A 842 20.32 -8.21 -6.63
N VAL A 843 21.13 -8.69 -7.59
CA VAL A 843 22.15 -7.85 -8.27
C VAL A 843 21.66 -7.21 -9.57
N MET A 844 20.42 -7.51 -9.99
CA MET A 844 19.89 -7.18 -11.31
C MET A 844 18.83 -6.07 -11.26
N ASP A 845 19.12 -4.91 -11.83
CA ASP A 845 18.11 -3.85 -12.02
C ASP A 845 17.28 -4.07 -13.29
N PHE A 846 16.16 -4.78 -13.14
CA PHE A 846 15.23 -5.04 -14.22
C PHE A 846 14.43 -3.81 -14.71
N LYS A 847 14.54 -2.64 -14.07
CA LYS A 847 13.95 -1.39 -14.58
C LYS A 847 14.71 -0.86 -15.80
N ILE A 848 16.02 -1.10 -15.84
CA ILE A 848 16.89 -0.72 -16.97
C ILE A 848 16.56 -1.59 -18.19
N SER A 849 16.16 -2.84 -17.96
CA SER A 849 15.91 -3.83 -19.00
C SER A 849 15.25 -5.11 -18.46
N PRO A 850 14.32 -5.75 -19.20
CA PRO A 850 13.94 -7.14 -18.93
C PRO A 850 15.13 -8.10 -19.11
N PHE A 851 15.21 -9.15 -18.29
CA PHE A 851 16.24 -10.20 -18.41
C PHE A 851 16.14 -10.99 -19.73
N MET A 852 14.91 -11.29 -20.17
CA MET A 852 14.61 -11.98 -21.42
C MET A 852 13.83 -11.06 -22.36
N ARG A 853 14.43 -10.69 -23.50
CA ARG A 853 13.90 -9.71 -24.46
C ARG A 853 13.25 -10.34 -25.71
N LYS A 854 12.36 -9.53 -26.31
CA LYS A 854 12.13 -9.37 -27.77
C LYS A 854 13.39 -9.60 -28.62
#